data_AF-A0AAU5N8A1-F1
#
_entry.id   AF-A0AAU5N8A1-F1
#
_cell.length_a   1.000
_cell.length_b   1.000
_cell.length_c   1.000
_cell.angle_alpha   90.00
_cell.angle_beta   90.00
_cell.angle_gamma   90.00
#
_symmetry.space_group_name_H-M   'P 1'
#
loop_
_entity.id
_entity.type
_entity.pdbx_description
1 polymer ?
#
loop_
_entity_poly.entity_id
_entity_poly.type
_entity_poly.pdbx_seq_one_letter_code
_entity_poly.pdbx_strand_id
1 'polypeptide(L)'
;MRLAVLVLASRTPSENGVVEIRTRELGRWLGLSASYTASVVVPALHRSGVVAVKTAKGEFGQDDGLVCKVLPLWATQGMTGHPMNLTKKNFATLWALVDALMAPGWTHRDDSVTPAGLLGGRTGRGAATDRLALLLLVLEARESGRVRLCGGTVDTKRGRAAATLARLLGCTASAGERVLERLEDQGLVLRLRLKTGSGMPNRSRLMVPAVVAAHGRSVSDDVQEDRAEAGRPDFSDPDVTAGGSEPPEADTEAQVSDVSVTDVTGVAEPDVAAALHSDHPQLGTQVGVVRLDSGFSGEGRGTEGRRPERVRAREDQAADGESAVAGTGSPVAEDGPLRGENPKSAPFHERARQRLATAGIGQAAAGGWEKAQQQRRVAPSGDLDVRVALAPVSGLWERLSGWQQDQVQAATKAALGRMTGLGVVPQNAPRLLAARLADRLTETGGEARVAEPYAWLIRRGLVQRQACSHLRCDDGVRMDTGQDCENCGNLIHLRRGHRARISADIDRELPDLPADERRRVLDERLREHAAAEAESLARRMDEAREQQARRAEARAAAAQQAEREREALAAAEAVHQAVPCEDCGLAQAAGLCEACRYRRRTEDLVAECGLIVATWRAALDDPADITAVTDYVRAAMQSDTALARDGFADVAGPEQLAADPVATQAVLAHAGLQAAETALEEYRSSALHQLGRSDEAEAEYRRAYRTERNRHIPHPLDRQAVKEAVEAATKAGNTARKRVAEHLFATRLEQLRSRADVQDEQGPVVSWTERLTKLAARPLPEDLAGTGAA
;
A
#
# COMPACT_ATOMS: atom_id res chain seq x y z
N MET A 1 3.06 1.06 20.47
CA MET A 1 4.01 1.71 19.55
C MET A 1 3.50 1.73 18.12
N ARG A 2 3.60 0.64 17.32
CA ARG A 2 3.13 0.60 15.92
C ARG A 2 1.71 1.17 15.73
N LEU A 3 0.75 0.71 16.54
CA LEU A 3 -0.62 1.22 16.49
C LEU A 3 -0.71 2.72 16.82
N ALA A 4 0.05 3.21 17.79
CA ALA A 4 0.04 4.63 18.16
C ALA A 4 0.55 5.51 17.03
N VAL A 5 1.59 5.07 16.32
CA VAL A 5 2.08 5.78 15.12
C VAL A 5 1.01 5.81 14.04
N LEU A 6 0.27 4.71 13.82
CA LEU A 6 -0.81 4.66 12.82
C LEU A 6 -1.99 5.55 13.19
N VAL A 7 -2.40 5.58 14.46
CA VAL A 7 -3.45 6.50 14.94
C VAL A 7 -3.01 7.95 14.74
N LEU A 8 -1.79 8.30 15.11
CA LEU A 8 -1.26 9.66 14.89
C LEU A 8 -1.15 9.97 13.39
N ALA A 9 -0.67 9.04 12.57
CA ALA A 9 -0.60 9.20 11.11
C ALA A 9 -1.98 9.46 10.51
N SER A 10 -3.01 8.71 10.92
CA SER A 10 -4.38 8.87 10.43
C SER A 10 -5.00 10.22 10.80
N ARG A 11 -4.53 10.84 11.89
CA ARG A 11 -5.01 12.15 12.38
C ARG A 11 -4.17 13.32 11.91
N THR A 12 -3.15 13.07 11.11
CA THR A 12 -2.22 14.10 10.62
C THR A 12 -2.97 15.01 9.63
N PRO A 13 -3.14 16.31 9.93
CA PRO A 13 -3.76 17.23 8.99
C PRO A 13 -2.89 17.35 7.75
N SER A 14 -3.50 17.30 6.56
CA SER A 14 -2.78 17.37 5.29
C SER A 14 -2.01 18.68 5.12
N GLU A 15 -2.52 19.76 5.71
CA GLU A 15 -2.05 21.14 5.56
C GLU A 15 -0.80 21.41 6.39
N ASN A 16 -0.77 20.96 7.65
CA ASN A 16 0.27 21.34 8.60
C ASN A 16 1.12 20.17 9.11
N GLY A 17 0.75 18.91 8.82
CA GLY A 17 1.52 17.72 9.21
C GLY A 17 1.72 17.51 10.71
N VAL A 18 0.99 18.23 11.57
CA VAL A 18 1.12 18.19 13.04
C VAL A 18 -0.21 17.76 13.67
N VAL A 19 -0.15 16.75 14.54
CA VAL A 19 -1.30 16.27 15.29
C VAL A 19 -1.27 16.82 16.70
N GLU A 20 -2.38 17.41 17.12
CA GLU A 20 -2.64 17.73 18.53
C GLU A 20 -3.61 16.72 19.12
N ILE A 21 -3.22 16.07 20.20
CA ILE A 21 -4.02 15.03 20.85
C ILE A 21 -3.74 14.99 22.35
N ARG A 22 -4.76 14.71 23.17
CA ARG A 22 -4.57 14.52 24.61
C ARG A 22 -4.03 13.11 24.89
N THR A 23 -3.17 12.95 25.90
CA THR A 23 -2.64 11.63 26.29
C THR A 23 -3.75 10.62 26.61
N ARG A 24 -4.82 11.08 27.29
CA ARG A 24 -6.00 10.26 27.57
C ARG A 24 -6.74 9.85 26.29
N GLU A 25 -6.84 10.75 25.32
CA GLU A 25 -7.48 10.46 24.03
C GLU A 25 -6.68 9.41 23.26
N LEU A 26 -5.36 9.58 23.16
CA LEU A 26 -4.48 8.57 22.56
C LEU A 26 -4.64 7.22 23.25
N GLY A 27 -4.75 7.19 24.59
CA GLY A 27 -5.03 5.97 25.34
C GLY A 27 -6.34 5.29 24.93
N ARG A 28 -7.42 6.05 24.76
CA ARG A 28 -8.73 5.53 24.29
C ARG A 28 -8.63 4.92 22.89
N TRP A 29 -7.90 5.55 21.98
CA TRP A 29 -7.62 5.01 20.63
C TRP A 29 -6.78 3.73 20.63
N LEU A 30 -6.00 3.50 21.68
CA LEU A 30 -5.20 2.28 21.83
C LEU A 30 -5.90 1.19 22.66
N GLY A 31 -7.01 1.52 23.32
CA GLY A 31 -7.66 0.65 24.30
C GLY A 31 -6.85 0.51 25.60
N LEU A 32 -6.04 1.53 25.93
CA LEU A 32 -5.14 1.55 27.08
C LEU A 32 -5.56 2.65 28.08
N SER A 33 -5.16 2.51 29.34
CA SER A 33 -5.39 3.55 30.33
C SER A 33 -4.53 4.79 30.05
N ALA A 34 -5.00 5.96 30.50
CA ALA A 34 -4.25 7.21 30.36
C ALA A 34 -2.88 7.12 31.06
N SER A 35 -2.83 6.55 32.27
CA SER A 35 -1.60 6.34 33.03
C SER A 35 -0.58 5.46 32.31
N TYR A 36 -1.03 4.34 31.71
CA TYR A 36 -0.13 3.47 30.93
C TYR A 36 0.36 4.14 29.64
N THR A 37 -0.52 4.94 29.01
CA THR A 37 -0.17 5.70 27.81
C THR A 37 0.90 6.74 28.13
N ALA A 38 0.74 7.50 29.21
CA ALA A 38 1.69 8.50 29.68
C ALA A 38 3.05 7.91 30.09
N SER A 39 3.05 6.81 30.85
CA SER A 39 4.28 6.24 31.43
C SER A 39 5.05 5.30 30.50
N VAL A 40 4.36 4.64 29.56
CA VAL A 40 4.97 3.61 28.70
C VAL A 40 4.95 4.01 27.22
N VAL A 41 3.79 4.43 26.70
CA VAL A 41 3.62 4.64 25.25
C VAL A 41 4.31 5.92 24.78
N VAL A 42 4.08 7.04 25.45
CA VAL A 42 4.66 8.34 25.07
C VAL A 42 6.19 8.32 25.16
N PRO A 43 6.83 7.83 26.23
CA PRO A 43 8.29 7.71 26.28
C PRO A 43 8.85 6.76 25.21
N ALA A 44 8.13 5.68 24.88
CA ALA A 44 8.55 4.79 23.81
C ALA A 44 8.43 5.45 22.42
N LEU A 45 7.41 6.28 22.18
CA LEU A 45 7.27 7.11 20.98
C LEU A 45 8.47 8.05 20.84
N HIS A 46 8.80 8.77 21.91
CA HIS A 46 9.95 9.67 21.95
C HIS A 46 11.28 8.93 21.66
N ARG A 47 11.54 7.79 22.31
CA ARG A 47 12.76 7.00 22.08
C ARG A 47 12.86 6.39 20.69
N SER A 48 11.73 6.12 20.04
CA SER A 48 11.74 5.48 18.71
C SER A 48 12.28 6.37 17.60
N GLY A 49 12.26 7.70 17.79
CA GLY A 49 12.61 8.65 16.74
C GLY A 49 11.65 8.67 15.55
N VAL A 50 10.58 7.87 15.54
CA VAL A 50 9.58 7.84 14.45
C VAL A 50 8.57 8.98 14.60
N VAL A 51 8.32 9.41 15.84
CA VAL A 51 7.40 10.50 16.15
C VAL A 51 8.11 11.50 17.04
N ALA A 52 8.18 12.76 16.62
CA ALA A 52 8.56 13.85 17.49
C ALA A 52 7.35 14.24 18.34
N VAL A 53 7.48 14.14 19.66
CA VAL A 53 6.43 14.47 20.63
C VAL A 53 6.90 15.65 21.46
N LYS A 54 6.12 16.74 21.47
CA LYS A 54 6.26 17.84 22.42
C LYS A 54 5.07 17.82 23.36
N THR A 55 5.32 17.88 24.66
CA THR A 55 4.26 18.07 25.67
C THR A 55 3.84 19.53 25.66
N ALA A 56 2.56 19.78 25.43
CA ALA A 56 1.95 21.10 25.53
C ALA A 56 1.22 21.19 26.87
N LYS A 57 1.39 22.33 27.55
CA LYS A 57 0.59 22.66 28.74
C LYS A 57 -0.86 22.79 28.30
N GLY A 58 -1.75 22.00 28.91
CA GLY A 58 -3.19 22.11 28.70
C GLY A 58 -3.75 23.42 29.25
N GLU A 59 -5.01 23.73 28.92
CA GLU A 59 -5.75 24.93 29.35
C GLU A 59 -5.81 25.13 30.87
N PHE A 60 -5.51 24.09 31.66
CA PHE A 60 -5.48 24.10 33.12
C PHE A 60 -4.07 23.87 33.72
N GLY A 61 -3.01 24.08 32.93
CA GLY A 61 -1.61 23.93 33.40
C GLY A 61 -1.14 22.49 33.61
N GLN A 62 -1.92 21.50 33.19
CA GLN A 62 -1.56 20.08 33.22
C GLN A 62 -0.82 19.69 31.92
N ASP A 63 0.30 18.98 32.01
CA ASP A 63 1.11 18.52 30.86
C ASP A 63 0.45 17.34 30.11
N ASP A 64 -0.82 17.48 29.74
CA ASP A 64 -1.65 16.39 29.20
C ASP A 64 -1.81 16.43 27.67
N GLY A 65 -1.44 17.56 27.03
CA GLY A 65 -1.49 17.76 25.59
C GLY A 65 -0.24 17.25 24.89
N LEU A 66 -0.40 16.54 23.78
CA LEU A 66 0.69 16.04 22.94
C LEU A 66 0.61 16.72 21.58
N VAL A 67 1.70 17.37 21.19
CA VAL A 67 1.93 17.85 19.82
C VAL A 67 2.86 16.85 19.15
N CYS A 68 2.33 16.09 18.21
CA CYS A 68 3.00 14.97 17.57
C CYS A 68 3.26 15.23 16.08
N LYS A 69 4.48 14.92 15.63
CA LYS A 69 4.84 14.87 14.21
C LYS A 69 5.33 13.49 13.84
N VAL A 70 4.66 12.83 12.89
CA VAL A 70 5.12 11.55 12.35
C VAL A 70 6.23 11.85 11.33
N LEU A 71 7.49 11.67 11.73
CA LEU A 71 8.64 12.16 10.97
C LEU A 71 8.73 11.58 9.55
N PRO A 72 8.44 10.29 9.31
CA PRO A 72 8.42 9.76 7.94
C PRO A 72 7.37 10.41 7.03
N LEU A 73 6.18 10.76 7.54
CA LEU A 73 5.17 11.46 6.76
C LEU A 73 5.61 12.90 6.49
N TRP A 74 6.08 13.58 7.53
CA TRP A 74 6.58 14.96 7.47
C TRP A 74 7.72 15.12 6.47
N ALA A 75 8.72 14.24 6.50
CA ALA A 75 9.86 14.27 5.59
C ALA A 75 9.47 14.09 4.11
N THR A 76 8.26 13.59 3.86
CA THR A 76 7.78 13.23 2.52
C THR A 76 6.69 14.15 1.98
N GLN A 77 6.24 15.12 2.78
CA GLN A 77 5.30 16.14 2.32
C GLN A 77 5.88 16.91 1.13
N GLY A 78 5.09 17.00 0.05
CA GLY A 78 5.50 17.67 -1.18
C GLY A 78 6.42 16.85 -2.09
N MET A 79 6.79 15.62 -1.71
CA MET A 79 7.57 14.73 -2.59
C MET A 79 6.66 13.95 -3.55
N THR A 80 6.65 14.33 -4.82
CA THR A 80 5.84 13.66 -5.86
C THR A 80 6.22 12.19 -6.00
N GLY A 81 5.21 11.30 -5.97
CA GLY A 81 5.39 9.86 -6.17
C GLY A 81 5.93 9.08 -4.96
N HIS A 82 6.22 9.74 -3.83
CA HIS A 82 6.65 9.04 -2.62
C HIS A 82 5.45 8.34 -1.96
N PRO A 83 5.52 7.04 -1.61
CA PRO A 83 4.38 6.28 -1.05
C PRO A 83 3.80 6.85 0.25
N MET A 84 4.62 7.57 1.02
CA MET A 84 4.23 8.23 2.27
C MET A 84 3.76 9.69 2.08
N ASN A 85 3.82 10.24 0.85
CA ASN A 85 3.24 11.55 0.55
C ASN A 85 1.74 11.39 0.28
N LEU A 86 0.97 11.24 1.36
CA LEU A 86 -0.47 11.00 1.28
C LEU A 86 -1.21 12.27 0.85
N THR A 87 -2.12 12.15 -0.11
CA THR A 87 -3.04 13.23 -0.49
C THR A 87 -4.09 13.44 0.60
N LYS A 88 -4.81 14.58 0.57
CA LYS A 88 -5.94 14.85 1.47
C LYS A 88 -6.98 13.72 1.43
N LYS A 89 -7.27 13.18 0.24
CA LYS A 89 -8.14 12.02 0.04
C LYS A 89 -7.59 10.78 0.77
N ASN A 90 -6.29 10.49 0.62
CA ASN A 90 -5.68 9.33 1.27
C ASN A 90 -5.69 9.45 2.81
N PHE A 91 -5.46 10.65 3.36
CA PHE A 91 -5.61 10.91 4.79
C PHE A 91 -7.04 10.70 5.26
N ALA A 92 -8.04 11.21 4.53
CA ALA A 92 -9.45 11.03 4.85
C ALA A 92 -9.84 9.54 4.82
N THR A 93 -9.38 8.78 3.84
CA THR A 93 -9.62 7.33 3.75
C THR A 93 -8.95 6.58 4.90
N LEU A 94 -7.69 6.89 5.21
CA LEU A 94 -6.98 6.27 6.34
C LEU A 94 -7.68 6.60 7.66
N TRP A 95 -8.13 7.84 7.83
CA TRP A 95 -8.89 8.28 8.98
C TRP A 95 -10.20 7.51 9.11
N ALA A 96 -11.01 7.46 8.06
CA ALA A 96 -12.29 6.73 8.05
C ALA A 96 -12.10 5.24 8.37
N LEU A 97 -11.05 4.60 7.83
CA LEU A 97 -10.71 3.22 8.13
C LEU A 97 -10.34 3.03 9.61
N VAL A 98 -9.45 3.87 10.14
CA VAL A 98 -9.05 3.80 11.55
C VAL A 98 -10.23 4.09 12.47
N ASP A 99 -11.10 5.04 12.11
CA ASP A 99 -12.30 5.37 12.85
C ASP A 99 -13.26 4.17 12.90
N ALA A 100 -13.62 3.60 11.74
CA ALA A 100 -14.49 2.43 11.65
C ALA A 100 -13.99 1.21 12.44
N LEU A 101 -12.67 1.00 12.50
CA LEU A 101 -12.09 -0.16 13.18
C LEU A 101 -11.90 0.02 14.68
N MET A 102 -11.52 1.22 15.14
CA MET A 102 -11.02 1.38 16.51
C MET A 102 -11.40 2.69 17.20
N ALA A 103 -12.27 3.51 16.59
CA ALA A 103 -12.80 4.70 17.26
C ALA A 103 -13.41 4.32 18.61
N PRO A 104 -13.05 5.00 19.71
CA PRO A 104 -13.55 4.65 21.03
C PRO A 104 -15.02 5.03 21.26
N GLY A 105 -15.69 5.60 20.25
CA GLY A 105 -17.01 6.21 20.36
C GLY A 105 -16.97 7.56 21.07
N TRP A 106 -17.85 8.47 20.68
CA TRP A 106 -17.91 9.82 21.22
C TRP A 106 -19.35 10.21 21.47
N THR A 107 -19.64 10.67 22.67
CA THR A 107 -20.82 11.48 22.93
C THR A 107 -20.39 12.92 22.77
N HIS A 108 -20.95 13.59 21.78
CA HIS A 108 -20.70 14.99 21.48
C HIS A 108 -21.44 15.88 22.48
N ARG A 109 -21.14 17.18 22.48
CA ARG A 109 -21.75 18.14 23.43
C ARG A 109 -23.23 18.38 23.19
N ASP A 110 -23.72 18.05 21.99
CA ASP A 110 -25.10 18.11 21.56
C ASP A 110 -25.85 16.78 21.80
N ASP A 111 -25.28 15.89 22.64
CA ASP A 111 -25.76 14.54 22.94
C ASP A 111 -25.81 13.59 21.73
N SER A 112 -25.37 14.01 20.54
CA SER A 112 -25.20 13.11 19.41
C SER A 112 -24.08 12.09 19.71
N VAL A 113 -24.26 10.86 19.26
CA VAL A 113 -23.33 9.76 19.55
C VAL A 113 -22.69 9.28 18.26
N THR A 114 -21.38 9.46 18.13
CA THR A 114 -20.59 8.68 17.17
C THR A 114 -20.38 7.29 17.75
N PRO A 115 -20.88 6.23 17.09
CA PRO A 115 -20.74 4.87 17.58
C PRO A 115 -19.27 4.47 17.69
N ALA A 116 -18.98 3.54 18.58
CA ALA A 116 -17.65 2.95 18.66
C ALA A 116 -17.38 2.11 17.40
N GLY A 117 -16.13 2.15 16.92
CA GLY A 117 -15.68 1.24 15.86
C GLY A 117 -15.68 -0.22 16.33
N LEU A 118 -15.40 -1.15 15.42
CA LEU A 118 -15.49 -2.61 15.68
C LEU A 118 -14.77 -3.08 16.96
N LEU A 119 -13.60 -2.48 17.25
CA LEU A 119 -12.81 -2.73 18.46
C LEU A 119 -12.76 -1.53 19.41
N GLY A 120 -13.64 -0.55 19.24
CA GLY A 120 -13.70 0.68 20.03
C GLY A 120 -13.94 0.43 21.52
N GLY A 121 -14.83 -0.52 21.85
CA GLY A 121 -15.11 -0.95 23.22
C GLY A 121 -14.04 -1.86 23.85
N ARG A 122 -13.13 -2.43 23.05
CA ARG A 122 -12.10 -3.36 23.53
C ARG A 122 -10.99 -2.60 24.26
N THR A 123 -10.86 -2.81 25.57
CA THR A 123 -9.84 -2.18 26.43
C THR A 123 -9.04 -3.20 27.24
N GLY A 124 -7.85 -2.81 27.71
CA GLY A 124 -7.01 -3.62 28.60
C GLY A 124 -5.92 -4.42 27.89
N ARG A 125 -5.40 -5.47 28.53
CA ARG A 125 -4.27 -6.25 28.02
C ARG A 125 -4.60 -6.86 26.66
N GLY A 126 -3.72 -6.63 25.68
CA GLY A 126 -3.86 -7.14 24.31
C GLY A 126 -4.74 -6.27 23.40
N ALA A 127 -5.48 -5.28 23.91
CA ALA A 127 -6.38 -4.46 23.09
C ALA A 127 -5.67 -3.75 21.93
N ALA A 128 -4.52 -3.13 22.19
CA ALA A 128 -3.71 -2.49 21.15
C ALA A 128 -3.16 -3.50 20.11
N THR A 129 -2.93 -4.75 20.50
CA THR A 129 -2.49 -5.80 19.59
C THR A 129 -3.65 -6.32 18.75
N ASP A 130 -4.82 -6.51 19.36
CA ASP A 130 -6.05 -6.94 18.69
C ASP A 130 -6.48 -5.89 17.64
N ARG A 131 -6.41 -4.59 17.97
CA ARG A 131 -6.69 -3.46 17.06
C ARG A 131 -5.71 -3.41 15.89
N LEU A 132 -4.41 -3.56 16.16
CA LEU A 132 -3.40 -3.62 15.10
C LEU A 132 -3.58 -4.84 14.21
N ALA A 133 -3.90 -5.99 14.79
CA ALA A 133 -4.15 -7.23 14.08
C ALA A 133 -5.32 -7.09 13.11
N LEU A 134 -6.47 -6.58 13.58
CA LEU A 134 -7.64 -6.37 12.73
C LEU A 134 -7.33 -5.40 11.58
N LEU A 135 -6.67 -4.27 11.86
CA LEU A 135 -6.26 -3.32 10.82
C LEU A 135 -5.40 -3.98 9.74
N LEU A 136 -4.39 -4.76 10.13
CA LEU A 136 -3.53 -5.45 9.17
C LEU A 136 -4.29 -6.53 8.38
N LEU A 137 -5.24 -7.23 9.00
CA LEU A 137 -6.07 -8.21 8.30
C LEU A 137 -7.04 -7.56 7.31
N VAL A 138 -7.60 -6.39 7.65
CA VAL A 138 -8.46 -5.62 6.75
C VAL A 138 -7.67 -5.12 5.54
N LEU A 139 -6.43 -4.64 5.75
CA LEU A 139 -5.56 -4.21 4.64
C LEU A 139 -5.11 -5.36 3.73
N GLU A 140 -5.05 -6.60 4.25
CA GLU A 140 -4.73 -7.81 3.48
C GLU A 140 -5.96 -8.54 2.91
N ALA A 141 -7.17 -8.09 3.30
CA ALA A 141 -8.41 -8.65 2.81
C ALA A 141 -8.69 -8.17 1.38
N ARG A 142 -9.23 -9.07 0.56
CA ARG A 142 -9.87 -8.70 -0.72
C ARG A 142 -11.26 -8.11 -0.44
N GLU A 143 -11.89 -7.56 -1.47
CA GLU A 143 -13.29 -7.09 -1.44
C GLU A 143 -14.26 -8.16 -0.93
N SER A 144 -13.98 -9.42 -1.24
CA SER A 144 -14.70 -10.60 -0.72
C SER A 144 -14.43 -10.90 0.78
N GLY A 145 -13.78 -9.97 1.51
CA GLY A 145 -13.30 -10.14 2.88
C GLY A 145 -12.25 -11.24 3.11
N ARG A 146 -11.80 -11.93 2.05
CA ARG A 146 -10.85 -13.06 2.15
C ARG A 146 -9.44 -12.54 2.34
N VAL A 147 -8.76 -12.98 3.41
CA VAL A 147 -7.38 -12.59 3.73
C VAL A 147 -6.39 -13.45 2.94
N ARG A 148 -5.39 -12.81 2.33
CA ARG A 148 -4.28 -13.52 1.65
C ARG A 148 -3.39 -14.22 2.68
N LEU A 149 -3.51 -15.54 2.75
CA LEU A 149 -2.69 -16.35 3.67
C LEU A 149 -1.27 -16.52 3.14
N CYS A 150 -0.31 -16.54 4.06
CA CYS A 150 1.10 -16.67 3.72
C CYS A 150 1.41 -18.03 3.05
N GLY A 151 2.27 -18.00 2.03
CA GLY A 151 2.80 -19.21 1.39
C GLY A 151 3.91 -19.90 2.19
N GLY A 152 4.21 -21.15 1.81
CA GLY A 152 5.30 -21.96 2.36
C GLY A 152 4.86 -22.95 3.46
N THR A 153 5.84 -23.67 4.00
CA THR A 153 5.66 -24.64 5.09
C THR A 153 5.30 -23.90 6.38
N VAL A 154 4.25 -24.34 7.07
CA VAL A 154 3.80 -23.78 8.34
C VAL A 154 3.66 -24.88 9.39
N ASP A 155 3.70 -24.49 10.66
CA ASP A 155 3.38 -25.38 11.78
C ASP A 155 1.97 -25.98 11.59
N THR A 156 1.93 -27.29 11.44
CA THR A 156 0.71 -28.07 11.21
C THR A 156 -0.25 -28.01 12.40
N LYS A 157 0.24 -27.72 13.62
CA LYS A 157 -0.59 -27.64 14.83
C LYS A 157 -1.45 -26.38 14.91
N ARG A 158 -0.98 -25.26 14.35
CA ARG A 158 -1.65 -23.94 14.43
C ARG A 158 -2.22 -23.48 13.08
N GLY A 159 -1.64 -23.95 11.99
CA GLY A 159 -2.12 -23.69 10.63
C GLY A 159 -1.71 -22.34 10.05
N ARG A 160 -2.16 -22.09 8.81
CA ARG A 160 -1.70 -20.96 8.00
C ARG A 160 -2.23 -19.60 8.46
N ALA A 161 -3.44 -19.55 9.02
CA ALA A 161 -4.02 -18.30 9.51
C ALA A 161 -3.19 -17.71 10.66
N ALA A 162 -2.82 -18.55 11.64
CA ALA A 162 -1.94 -18.19 12.75
C ALA A 162 -0.57 -17.68 12.27
N ALA A 163 0.04 -18.39 11.32
CA ALA A 163 1.33 -18.03 10.75
C ALA A 163 1.27 -16.71 9.97
N THR A 164 0.16 -16.46 9.26
CA THR A 164 -0.06 -15.20 8.53
C THR A 164 -0.13 -14.03 9.50
N LEU A 165 -0.98 -14.14 10.53
CA LEU A 165 -1.13 -13.07 11.52
C LEU A 165 0.16 -12.84 12.31
N ALA A 166 0.91 -13.90 12.62
CA ALA A 166 2.21 -13.81 13.27
C ALA A 166 3.23 -13.04 12.43
N ARG A 167 3.27 -13.28 11.10
CA ARG A 167 4.14 -12.52 10.18
C ARG A 167 3.74 -11.03 10.13
N LEU A 168 2.45 -10.72 10.04
CA LEU A 168 1.95 -9.33 10.02
C LEU A 168 2.30 -8.56 11.31
N LEU A 169 2.15 -9.22 12.46
CA LEU A 169 2.46 -8.64 13.76
C LEU A 169 3.96 -8.65 14.10
N GLY A 170 4.77 -9.45 13.40
CA GLY A 170 6.18 -9.67 13.72
C GLY A 170 6.36 -10.43 15.04
N CYS A 171 5.50 -11.41 15.31
CA CYS A 171 5.51 -12.22 16.54
C CYS A 171 5.58 -13.73 16.24
N THR A 172 5.55 -14.57 17.28
CA THR A 172 5.55 -16.02 17.12
C THR A 172 4.19 -16.54 16.63
N ALA A 173 4.16 -17.68 15.94
CA ALA A 173 2.92 -18.33 15.53
C ALA A 173 1.98 -18.62 16.72
N SER A 174 2.53 -18.87 17.91
CA SER A 174 1.74 -19.07 19.13
C SER A 174 1.07 -17.80 19.63
N ALA A 175 1.76 -16.66 19.57
CA ALA A 175 1.18 -15.37 19.91
C ALA A 175 0.13 -14.95 18.87
N GLY A 176 0.42 -15.19 17.58
CA GLY A 176 -0.53 -14.98 16.48
C GLY A 176 -1.83 -15.77 16.67
N GLU A 177 -1.74 -17.06 17.00
CA GLU A 177 -2.92 -17.90 17.26
C GLU A 177 -3.79 -17.33 18.40
N ARG A 178 -3.20 -16.91 19.51
CA ARG A 178 -3.96 -16.32 20.64
C ARG A 178 -4.66 -15.03 20.28
N VAL A 179 -4.09 -14.23 19.37
CA VAL A 179 -4.75 -13.00 18.89
C VAL A 179 -5.90 -13.37 17.96
N LEU A 180 -5.69 -14.37 17.10
CA LEU A 180 -6.70 -14.87 16.18
C LEU A 180 -7.93 -15.40 16.93
N GLU A 181 -7.73 -16.25 17.94
CA GLU A 181 -8.81 -16.76 18.82
C GLU A 181 -9.63 -15.61 19.42
N ARG A 182 -8.98 -14.56 19.95
CA ARG A 182 -9.71 -13.41 20.51
C ARG A 182 -10.51 -12.62 19.49
N LEU A 183 -10.04 -12.53 18.24
CA LEU A 183 -10.78 -11.86 17.18
C LEU A 183 -11.97 -12.71 16.70
N GLU A 184 -11.83 -14.03 16.72
CA GLU A 184 -12.92 -14.97 16.42
C GLU A 184 -14.00 -14.98 17.49
N ASP A 185 -13.61 -14.97 18.76
CA ASP A 185 -14.53 -14.88 19.91
C ASP A 185 -15.41 -13.62 19.84
N GLN A 186 -14.94 -12.57 19.14
CA GLN A 186 -15.66 -11.32 18.92
C GLN A 186 -16.38 -11.26 17.57
N GLY A 187 -16.35 -12.34 16.78
CA GLY A 187 -16.97 -12.40 15.45
C GLY A 187 -16.33 -11.50 14.39
N LEU A 188 -15.15 -10.96 14.66
CA LEU A 188 -14.47 -10.01 13.77
C LEU A 188 -13.75 -10.70 12.61
N VAL A 189 -13.41 -11.98 12.79
CA VAL A 189 -12.80 -12.83 11.77
C VAL A 189 -13.39 -14.22 11.85
N LEU A 190 -13.43 -14.92 10.70
CA LEU A 190 -13.93 -16.29 10.60
C LEU A 190 -12.89 -17.20 9.96
N ARG A 191 -12.58 -18.33 10.63
CA ARG A 191 -11.85 -19.46 10.03
C ARG A 191 -12.82 -20.44 9.38
N LEU A 192 -12.99 -20.32 8.07
CA LEU A 192 -13.80 -21.25 7.27
C LEU A 192 -12.97 -22.50 6.92
N ARG A 193 -13.48 -23.68 7.27
CA ARG A 193 -12.91 -24.98 6.87
C ARG A 193 -13.77 -25.54 5.73
N LEU A 194 -13.25 -25.52 4.51
CA LEU A 194 -13.94 -26.13 3.37
C LEU A 194 -13.56 -27.60 3.24
N LYS A 195 -14.58 -28.46 3.05
CA LYS A 195 -14.41 -29.86 2.60
C LYS A 195 -14.14 -29.84 1.11
N THR A 196 -13.03 -30.39 0.64
CA THR A 196 -12.80 -30.60 -0.79
C THR A 196 -13.61 -31.80 -1.27
N GLY A 197 -14.00 -31.84 -2.56
CA GLY A 197 -14.72 -32.97 -3.17
C GLY A 197 -14.00 -34.32 -3.08
N SER A 198 -12.73 -34.33 -2.66
CA SER A 198 -11.92 -35.52 -2.36
C SER A 198 -12.05 -36.06 -0.92
N GLY A 199 -12.91 -35.48 -0.08
CA GLY A 199 -13.08 -35.93 1.31
C GLY A 199 -11.90 -35.62 2.26
N MET A 200 -10.83 -34.98 1.76
CA MET A 200 -9.71 -34.56 2.61
C MET A 200 -10.00 -33.24 3.33
N PRO A 201 -9.78 -33.13 4.65
CA PRO A 201 -9.83 -31.85 5.34
C PRO A 201 -8.58 -31.03 4.99
N ASN A 202 -8.72 -29.68 4.94
CA ASN A 202 -7.67 -28.66 5.21
C ASN A 202 -7.37 -27.61 4.12
N ARG A 203 -8.37 -26.92 3.56
CA ARG A 203 -8.18 -25.49 3.23
C ARG A 203 -8.87 -24.64 4.29
N SER A 204 -8.08 -24.16 5.25
CA SER A 204 -8.50 -23.08 6.14
C SER A 204 -8.44 -21.76 5.37
N ARG A 205 -9.58 -21.08 5.26
CA ARG A 205 -9.69 -19.71 4.77
C ARG A 205 -9.92 -18.79 5.96
N LEU A 206 -9.34 -17.59 5.92
CA LEU A 206 -9.57 -16.54 6.91
C LEU A 206 -10.35 -15.43 6.23
N MET A 207 -11.46 -15.01 6.85
CA MET A 207 -12.36 -13.99 6.34
C MET A 207 -12.59 -12.90 7.38
N VAL A 208 -12.74 -11.65 6.93
CA VAL A 208 -13.14 -10.50 7.76
C VAL A 208 -14.56 -10.09 7.34
N PRO A 209 -15.62 -10.46 8.08
CA PRO A 209 -17.01 -10.22 7.68
C PRO A 209 -17.35 -8.75 7.45
N ALA A 210 -16.76 -7.85 8.24
CA ALA A 210 -16.99 -6.41 8.10
C ALA A 210 -16.53 -5.86 6.75
N VAL A 211 -15.50 -6.45 6.11
CA VAL A 211 -15.06 -6.07 4.77
C VAL A 211 -16.09 -6.51 3.73
N VAL A 212 -16.62 -7.74 3.86
CA VAL A 212 -17.69 -8.26 3.00
C VAL A 212 -18.91 -7.33 3.05
N ALA A 213 -19.33 -6.96 4.27
CA ALA A 213 -20.46 -6.06 4.50
C ALA A 213 -20.22 -4.66 3.92
N ALA A 214 -19.01 -4.10 4.06
CA ALA A 214 -18.66 -2.79 3.53
C ALA A 214 -18.72 -2.74 1.99
N HIS A 215 -18.55 -3.88 1.31
CA HIS A 215 -18.69 -4.01 -0.14
C HIS A 215 -20.08 -4.47 -0.59
N GLY A 216 -21.09 -4.46 0.30
CA GLY A 216 -22.48 -4.78 -0.03
C GLY A 216 -22.74 -6.26 -0.36
N ARG A 217 -21.84 -7.18 0.01
CA ARG A 217 -21.99 -8.62 -0.25
C ARG A 217 -22.44 -9.36 1.00
N SER A 218 -23.14 -10.49 0.83
CA SER A 218 -23.42 -11.40 1.95
C SER A 218 -22.38 -12.51 2.05
N VAL A 219 -22.09 -12.97 3.27
CA VAL A 219 -21.16 -14.12 3.50
C VAL A 219 -21.70 -15.40 2.81
N SER A 220 -23.01 -15.49 2.60
CA SER A 220 -23.67 -16.57 1.88
C SER A 220 -23.42 -16.56 0.37
N ASP A 221 -23.36 -15.39 -0.27
CA ASP A 221 -23.16 -15.29 -1.73
C ASP A 221 -21.79 -15.85 -2.14
N ASP A 222 -20.76 -15.62 -1.32
CA ASP A 222 -19.39 -16.13 -1.52
C ASP A 222 -19.25 -17.65 -1.29
N VAL A 223 -20.15 -18.24 -0.47
CA VAL A 223 -20.25 -19.70 -0.26
C VAL A 223 -21.07 -20.35 -1.38
N GLN A 224 -21.99 -19.59 -2.00
CA GLN A 224 -22.86 -20.03 -3.08
C GLN A 224 -22.18 -19.92 -4.46
N GLU A 225 -21.37 -18.90 -4.73
CA GLU A 225 -20.53 -18.79 -5.94
C GLU A 225 -19.57 -19.99 -6.08
N ASP A 226 -18.92 -20.44 -4.99
CA ASP A 226 -18.03 -21.62 -5.00
C ASP A 226 -18.80 -22.97 -5.15
N ARG A 227 -20.14 -22.95 -5.07
CA ARG A 227 -21.00 -24.13 -5.32
C ARG A 227 -21.60 -24.15 -6.73
N ALA A 228 -21.59 -23.02 -7.44
CA ALA A 228 -22.22 -22.85 -8.75
C ALA A 228 -21.28 -23.10 -9.95
N GLU A 229 -19.97 -23.31 -9.76
CA GLU A 229 -19.04 -23.76 -10.81
C GLU A 229 -18.75 -25.28 -10.76
N ALA A 230 -19.81 -26.08 -10.73
CA ALA A 230 -19.76 -27.46 -11.19
C ALA A 230 -20.65 -27.63 -12.43
N GLY A 231 -20.51 -26.70 -13.38
CA GLY A 231 -20.94 -26.94 -14.76
C GLY A 231 -20.05 -28.03 -15.35
N ARG A 232 -20.66 -29.18 -15.65
CA ARG A 232 -20.02 -30.28 -16.38
C ARG A 232 -19.41 -29.73 -17.69
N PRO A 233 -18.16 -30.07 -18.04
CA PRO A 233 -17.64 -29.74 -19.36
C PRO A 233 -18.21 -30.74 -20.37
N ASP A 234 -19.13 -30.27 -21.21
CA ASP A 234 -19.43 -30.90 -22.50
C ASP A 234 -18.63 -30.16 -23.57
N PHE A 235 -17.61 -30.81 -24.13
CA PHE A 235 -17.29 -30.77 -25.55
C PHE A 235 -16.54 -32.05 -25.95
N SER A 236 -17.04 -32.62 -27.04
CA SER A 236 -16.90 -33.96 -27.60
C SER A 236 -15.50 -34.38 -28.06
N ASP A 237 -15.22 -35.69 -28.14
CA ASP A 237 -15.19 -36.45 -29.42
C ASP A 237 -15.05 -37.99 -29.19
N PRO A 238 -15.15 -38.90 -30.21
CA PRO A 238 -16.30 -39.79 -30.39
C PRO A 238 -15.95 -41.30 -30.32
N ASP A 239 -16.95 -42.16 -30.07
CA ASP A 239 -17.12 -43.43 -30.81
C ASP A 239 -18.40 -44.22 -30.42
N VAL A 240 -19.18 -44.52 -31.47
CA VAL A 240 -19.98 -45.74 -31.71
C VAL A 240 -21.24 -46.08 -30.86
N THR A 241 -22.36 -46.14 -31.61
CA THR A 241 -23.59 -46.99 -31.52
C THR A 241 -24.85 -46.57 -30.73
N ALA A 242 -25.86 -46.25 -31.55
CA ALA A 242 -27.21 -46.85 -31.61
C ALA A 242 -28.37 -46.30 -30.75
N GLY A 243 -29.25 -45.54 -31.43
CA GLY A 243 -30.73 -45.55 -31.31
C GLY A 243 -31.36 -44.91 -30.07
N GLY A 244 -32.41 -44.09 -30.11
CA GLY A 244 -33.29 -43.57 -31.16
C GLY A 244 -34.48 -42.87 -30.49
N SER A 245 -34.98 -41.77 -31.08
CA SER A 245 -36.30 -41.10 -30.88
C SER A 245 -36.66 -40.62 -29.45
N GLU A 246 -37.32 -39.51 -29.12
CA GLU A 246 -38.07 -38.41 -29.73
C GLU A 246 -38.25 -37.34 -28.60
N PRO A 247 -38.49 -36.04 -28.88
CA PRO A 247 -38.74 -34.97 -27.88
C PRO A 247 -40.25 -34.66 -27.77
N PRO A 248 -40.69 -33.50 -27.24
CA PRO A 248 -40.48 -32.81 -25.96
C PRO A 248 -41.85 -32.58 -25.25
N GLU A 249 -41.90 -31.86 -24.11
CA GLU A 249 -43.00 -30.88 -23.92
C GLU A 249 -42.69 -29.85 -22.83
N ALA A 250 -43.12 -28.63 -23.14
CA ALA A 250 -43.05 -27.43 -22.33
C ALA A 250 -44.37 -27.25 -21.59
N ASP A 251 -44.35 -26.58 -20.44
CA ASP A 251 -45.41 -25.70 -19.97
C ASP A 251 -44.79 -24.74 -18.93
N THR A 252 -44.65 -23.44 -19.18
CA THR A 252 -45.66 -22.37 -19.01
C THR A 252 -46.58 -22.55 -17.80
N GLU A 253 -46.34 -21.78 -16.74
CA GLU A 253 -47.26 -20.71 -16.34
C GLU A 253 -46.66 -19.79 -15.26
N ALA A 254 -46.93 -18.50 -15.46
CA ALA A 254 -46.69 -17.40 -14.56
C ALA A 254 -47.97 -17.08 -13.79
N GLN A 255 -47.85 -16.46 -12.61
CA GLN A 255 -48.60 -15.28 -12.15
C GLN A 255 -48.48 -15.13 -10.63
N VAL A 256 -47.96 -13.98 -10.16
CA VAL A 256 -48.70 -12.93 -9.42
C VAL A 256 -47.85 -11.63 -9.47
N SER A 257 -48.33 -10.62 -10.21
CA SER A 257 -48.07 -9.17 -10.02
C SER A 257 -49.14 -8.64 -9.03
N ASP A 258 -49.10 -7.47 -8.38
CA ASP A 258 -48.48 -6.15 -8.54
C ASP A 258 -48.85 -5.36 -7.24
N VAL A 259 -48.15 -4.36 -6.70
CA VAL A 259 -48.12 -2.91 -7.05
C VAL A 259 -47.21 -2.29 -5.94
N SER A 260 -46.03 -1.68 -6.11
CA SER A 260 -45.52 -0.47 -6.82
C SER A 260 -45.93 0.90 -6.24
N VAL A 261 -44.94 1.73 -5.85
CA VAL A 261 -44.89 3.21 -6.01
C VAL A 261 -43.43 3.73 -5.83
N THR A 262 -42.90 4.27 -6.94
CA THR A 262 -41.96 5.39 -7.21
C THR A 262 -40.53 5.50 -6.66
N ASP A 263 -39.57 5.18 -7.55
CA ASP A 263 -38.67 6.08 -8.31
C ASP A 263 -37.75 7.08 -7.57
N VAL A 264 -36.43 6.83 -7.62
CA VAL A 264 -35.37 7.86 -7.73
C VAL A 264 -34.23 7.33 -8.61
N THR A 265 -34.16 7.92 -9.80
CA THR A 265 -33.03 8.09 -10.73
C THR A 265 -31.66 7.55 -10.30
N GLY A 266 -31.16 6.59 -11.07
CA GLY A 266 -29.80 6.07 -11.01
C GLY A 266 -28.74 7.06 -11.46
N VAL A 267 -27.76 7.27 -10.59
CA VAL A 267 -26.44 7.80 -10.95
C VAL A 267 -25.52 6.59 -11.08
N ALA A 268 -25.03 6.37 -12.30
CA ALA A 268 -23.99 5.39 -12.58
C ALA A 268 -22.68 5.86 -11.94
N GLU A 269 -22.15 5.10 -10.98
CA GLU A 269 -20.76 5.25 -10.53
C GLU A 269 -19.83 4.56 -11.55
N PRO A 270 -18.81 5.26 -12.10
CA PRO A 270 -17.82 4.65 -12.99
C PRO A 270 -16.80 3.80 -12.23
N ASP A 271 -16.67 2.56 -12.69
CA ASP A 271 -15.70 1.54 -12.29
C ASP A 271 -14.26 1.85 -12.75
N VAL A 272 -13.48 2.66 -12.01
CA VAL A 272 -12.01 2.52 -12.06
C VAL A 272 -11.39 2.75 -10.68
N ALA A 273 -10.89 1.66 -10.08
CA ALA A 273 -9.81 1.70 -9.12
C ALA A 273 -8.72 0.71 -9.54
N ALA A 274 -7.63 1.29 -10.06
CA ALA A 274 -6.41 0.59 -10.40
C ALA A 274 -5.82 -0.18 -9.21
N ALA A 275 -5.24 -1.34 -9.50
CA ALA A 275 -4.56 -2.22 -8.55
C ALA A 275 -3.47 -1.47 -7.73
N LEU A 276 -3.70 -1.34 -6.43
CA LEU A 276 -2.70 -0.81 -5.50
C LEU A 276 -1.74 -1.91 -5.05
N HIS A 277 -0.61 -2.08 -5.77
CA HIS A 277 0.71 -2.29 -5.16
C HIS A 277 1.85 -2.27 -6.20
N SER A 278 2.87 -1.45 -5.91
CA SER A 278 4.23 -1.58 -6.44
C SER A 278 5.06 -2.43 -5.49
N ASP A 279 5.90 -3.31 -6.05
CA ASP A 279 6.85 -4.15 -5.31
C ASP A 279 7.88 -3.29 -4.54
N HIS A 280 8.09 -3.58 -3.25
CA HIS A 280 9.17 -3.00 -2.46
C HIS A 280 10.27 -4.05 -2.18
N PRO A 281 11.55 -3.77 -2.48
CA PRO A 281 12.67 -4.56 -1.99
C PRO A 281 12.95 -4.26 -0.51
N GLN A 282 13.18 -5.30 0.29
CA GLN A 282 13.52 -5.20 1.71
C GLN A 282 14.96 -4.70 1.89
N LEU A 283 15.13 -3.49 2.45
CA LEU A 283 16.39 -3.04 3.03
C LEU A 283 16.33 -3.23 4.54
N GLY A 284 16.93 -4.31 5.03
CA GLY A 284 17.14 -4.56 6.45
C GLY A 284 18.47 -3.96 6.91
N THR A 285 18.43 -2.91 7.72
CA THR A 285 19.58 -2.46 8.51
C THR A 285 19.68 -3.33 9.77
N GLN A 286 20.73 -4.15 9.87
CA GLN A 286 21.06 -4.91 11.08
C GLN A 286 21.46 -3.94 12.21
N VAL A 287 20.76 -4.02 13.34
CA VAL A 287 21.23 -3.47 14.61
C VAL A 287 21.45 -4.65 15.56
N GLY A 288 22.69 -4.76 16.04
CA GLY A 288 23.21 -5.88 16.80
C GLY A 288 22.51 -6.07 18.15
N VAL A 289 22.26 -7.33 18.49
CA VAL A 289 21.80 -7.73 19.82
C VAL A 289 23.01 -7.86 20.72
N VAL A 290 23.05 -7.02 21.75
CA VAL A 290 23.96 -7.14 22.89
C VAL A 290 23.66 -8.45 23.62
N ARG A 291 24.70 -9.28 23.73
CA ARG A 291 24.72 -10.58 24.39
C ARG A 291 25.05 -10.36 25.88
N LEU A 292 24.27 -10.96 26.77
CA LEU A 292 24.66 -11.18 28.17
C LEU A 292 24.54 -12.67 28.51
N ASP A 293 25.56 -13.13 29.21
CA ASP A 293 25.95 -14.51 29.49
C ASP A 293 24.97 -15.34 30.30
N SER A 294 24.95 -16.64 30.01
CA SER A 294 25.07 -17.72 31.01
C SER A 294 25.45 -19.00 30.27
N GLY A 295 26.65 -19.52 30.57
CA GLY A 295 27.31 -20.57 29.81
C GLY A 295 26.83 -21.99 30.09
N PHE A 296 27.34 -22.93 29.29
CA PHE A 296 27.80 -24.23 29.75
C PHE A 296 28.86 -24.78 28.79
N SER A 297 29.91 -25.33 29.38
CA SER A 297 31.22 -25.64 28.81
C SER A 297 31.29 -26.88 27.91
N GLY A 298 32.30 -26.89 27.04
CA GLY A 298 32.78 -28.07 26.32
C GLY A 298 34.00 -27.72 25.48
N GLU A 299 35.15 -27.50 26.12
CA GLU A 299 36.45 -27.31 25.47
C GLU A 299 36.95 -28.57 24.75
N GLY A 300 37.49 -28.39 23.55
CA GLY A 300 38.34 -29.35 22.85
C GLY A 300 39.44 -28.59 22.11
N ARG A 301 40.67 -28.69 22.61
CA ARG A 301 41.86 -27.96 22.19
C ARG A 301 42.33 -28.33 20.77
N GLY A 302 42.80 -27.31 20.04
CA GLY A 302 44.19 -27.29 19.56
C GLY A 302 44.54 -27.91 18.19
N THR A 303 45.10 -27.03 17.35
CA THR A 303 46.26 -27.23 16.45
C THR A 303 46.05 -27.71 15.00
N GLU A 304 46.35 -26.75 14.10
CA GLU A 304 47.26 -26.82 12.95
C GLU A 304 47.23 -28.09 12.06
N GLY A 305 46.59 -27.96 10.91
CA GLY A 305 46.73 -28.88 9.80
C GLY A 305 48.09 -28.76 9.11
N ARG A 306 49.07 -29.54 9.54
CA ARG A 306 50.12 -30.06 8.64
C ARG A 306 49.59 -31.32 7.94
N ARG A 307 49.74 -31.36 6.62
CA ARG A 307 49.45 -32.52 5.76
C ARG A 307 50.24 -33.76 6.23
N PRO A 308 49.67 -34.97 6.16
CA PRO A 308 50.46 -36.19 6.13
C PRO A 308 50.77 -36.59 4.68
N GLU A 309 52.06 -36.71 4.44
CA GLU A 309 52.72 -37.39 3.33
C GLU A 309 52.48 -38.91 3.42
N ARG A 310 52.46 -39.59 2.27
CA ARG A 310 52.23 -41.04 2.16
C ARG A 310 53.42 -41.82 2.72
N VAL A 311 53.19 -42.81 3.57
CA VAL A 311 54.07 -43.98 3.72
C VAL A 311 53.23 -45.24 3.97
N ARG A 312 53.52 -46.29 3.19
CA ARG A 312 53.07 -47.67 3.37
C ARG A 312 53.85 -48.31 4.53
N ALA A 313 53.18 -49.07 5.40
CA ALA A 313 53.81 -50.15 6.15
C ALA A 313 52.80 -51.30 6.32
N ARG A 314 53.20 -52.47 5.83
CA ARG A 314 52.64 -53.79 6.08
C ARG A 314 53.12 -54.28 7.45
N GLU A 315 52.32 -55.14 8.07
CA GLU A 315 52.65 -56.31 8.94
C GLU A 315 51.26 -56.86 9.36
N ASP A 316 50.94 -58.15 9.40
CA ASP A 316 51.57 -59.39 8.98
C ASP A 316 50.52 -60.52 9.11
N GLN A 317 50.64 -61.54 8.25
CA GLN A 317 50.48 -63.00 8.50
C GLN A 317 49.13 -63.56 9.02
N ALA A 318 48.69 -64.78 8.72
CA ALA A 318 49.07 -65.91 7.84
C ALA A 318 47.81 -66.81 7.75
N ALA A 319 47.59 -67.65 6.73
CA ALA A 319 47.99 -69.06 6.60
C ALA A 319 46.89 -69.71 5.71
N ASP A 320 47.02 -70.72 4.85
CA ASP A 320 48.09 -71.57 4.35
C ASP A 320 47.53 -72.23 3.06
N GLY A 321 48.40 -72.74 2.18
CA GLY A 321 48.01 -73.72 1.16
C GLY A 321 48.72 -73.61 -0.20
N GLU A 322 49.99 -74.04 -0.24
CA GLU A 322 50.69 -74.89 -1.25
C GLU A 322 50.05 -75.09 -2.64
N SER A 323 50.73 -75.21 -3.80
CA SER A 323 52.14 -75.28 -4.23
C SER A 323 52.14 -75.33 -5.79
N ALA A 324 53.33 -75.17 -6.41
CA ALA A 324 53.74 -75.53 -7.79
C ALA A 324 53.96 -74.40 -8.84
N VAL A 325 55.17 -73.82 -8.78
CA VAL A 325 56.26 -73.79 -9.79
C VAL A 325 55.96 -73.58 -11.31
N ALA A 326 56.61 -72.51 -11.83
CA ALA A 326 57.17 -72.21 -13.17
C ALA A 326 56.23 -72.23 -14.40
N GLY A 327 56.31 -71.33 -15.39
CA GLY A 327 57.25 -70.27 -15.75
C GLY A 327 56.88 -69.76 -17.16
N THR A 328 57.62 -68.75 -17.65
CA THR A 328 57.65 -68.21 -19.04
C THR A 328 56.48 -67.35 -19.56
N GLY A 329 56.68 -66.02 -19.55
CA GLY A 329 57.02 -65.25 -20.76
C GLY A 329 55.91 -64.70 -21.70
N SER A 330 55.78 -63.36 -21.67
CA SER A 330 55.28 -62.42 -22.72
C SER A 330 53.76 -62.33 -23.01
N PRO A 331 53.25 -61.22 -23.62
CA PRO A 331 53.68 -59.82 -23.60
C PRO A 331 52.52 -58.85 -23.24
N VAL A 332 52.89 -57.57 -23.14
CA VAL A 332 52.05 -56.38 -22.98
C VAL A 332 50.91 -56.31 -24.01
N ALA A 333 49.68 -56.16 -23.51
CA ALA A 333 48.55 -55.59 -24.25
C ALA A 333 47.89 -54.55 -23.33
N GLU A 334 48.15 -53.28 -23.59
CA GLU A 334 47.40 -52.16 -23.01
C GLU A 334 46.14 -51.94 -23.84
N ASP A 335 45.01 -52.43 -23.31
CA ASP A 335 43.68 -52.00 -23.71
C ASP A 335 43.39 -50.61 -23.12
N GLY A 336 43.08 -49.63 -23.98
CA GLY A 336 42.19 -48.52 -23.61
C GLY A 336 40.71 -48.97 -23.74
N PRO A 337 39.72 -48.06 -23.81
CA PRO A 337 39.59 -46.72 -23.23
C PRO A 337 38.24 -46.53 -22.48
N LEU A 338 38.17 -45.63 -21.51
CA LEU A 338 36.89 -45.15 -20.94
C LEU A 338 36.86 -43.62 -20.94
N ARG A 339 36.43 -43.04 -22.07
CA ARG A 339 35.85 -41.68 -22.12
C ARG A 339 34.72 -41.67 -23.13
N GLY A 340 33.56 -41.25 -22.65
CA GLY A 340 32.33 -41.11 -23.42
C GLY A 340 32.54 -40.27 -24.67
N GLU A 341 32.10 -40.85 -25.78
CA GLU A 341 32.04 -40.22 -27.08
C GLU A 341 31.08 -39.04 -27.06
N ASN A 342 31.58 -37.90 -27.53
CA ASN A 342 30.82 -36.69 -27.78
C ASN A 342 29.92 -36.94 -29.01
N PRO A 343 28.59 -36.73 -28.97
CA PRO A 343 27.79 -36.88 -30.18
C PRO A 343 28.24 -35.87 -31.24
N LYS A 344 28.45 -36.37 -32.46
CA LYS A 344 28.74 -35.60 -33.68
C LYS A 344 27.60 -34.60 -33.89
N SER A 345 27.93 -33.31 -33.95
CA SER A 345 27.05 -32.26 -34.42
C SER A 345 26.60 -32.58 -35.85
N ALA A 346 25.31 -32.88 -36.02
CA ALA A 346 24.66 -32.97 -37.32
C ALA A 346 24.65 -31.59 -38.00
N PRO A 347 24.69 -31.52 -39.34
CA PRO A 347 24.69 -30.26 -40.06
C PRO A 347 23.28 -29.69 -40.02
N PHE A 348 23.11 -28.45 -39.56
CA PHE A 348 21.83 -27.76 -39.69
C PHE A 348 21.96 -26.45 -40.45
N HIS A 349 20.98 -26.33 -41.35
CA HIS A 349 20.84 -25.38 -42.43
C HIS A 349 20.85 -23.91 -42.01
N GLU A 350 21.58 -23.15 -42.81
CA GLU A 350 21.47 -21.71 -42.97
C GLU A 350 20.04 -21.35 -43.42
N ARG A 351 19.23 -20.85 -42.47
CA ARG A 351 17.91 -20.29 -42.77
C ARG A 351 18.01 -18.78 -42.70
N ALA A 352 18.11 -18.19 -43.88
CA ALA A 352 17.95 -16.78 -44.14
C ALA A 352 16.75 -16.20 -43.39
N ARG A 353 16.98 -15.10 -42.65
CA ARG A 353 15.92 -14.17 -42.27
C ARG A 353 16.20 -12.84 -42.96
N GLN A 354 15.53 -12.66 -44.09
CA GLN A 354 15.28 -11.36 -44.68
C GLN A 354 14.48 -10.52 -43.68
N ARG A 355 14.99 -9.32 -43.37
CA ARG A 355 14.15 -8.11 -43.24
C ARG A 355 14.83 -6.97 -44.00
N LEU A 356 14.02 -6.41 -44.89
CA LEU A 356 14.16 -5.18 -45.68
C LEU A 356 14.74 -4.04 -44.82
N ALA A 357 15.86 -3.44 -45.22
CA ALA A 357 16.02 -2.33 -46.17
C ALA A 357 15.87 -0.95 -45.53
N THR A 358 17.00 -0.26 -45.35
CA THR A 358 17.17 1.14 -45.76
C THR A 358 18.65 1.40 -46.08
N ALA A 359 18.83 2.23 -47.11
CA ALA A 359 20.01 2.46 -47.92
C ALA A 359 21.27 2.96 -47.18
N GLY A 360 22.42 2.69 -47.79
CA GLY A 360 23.71 3.31 -47.45
C GLY A 360 24.86 2.70 -48.24
N ILE A 361 25.07 3.20 -49.46
CA ILE A 361 26.19 2.87 -50.34
C ILE A 361 27.51 3.19 -49.64
N GLY A 362 28.43 2.21 -49.61
CA GLY A 362 29.75 2.36 -49.01
C GLY A 362 30.64 1.16 -49.37
N GLN A 363 31.07 1.14 -50.63
CA GLN A 363 32.00 0.19 -51.21
C GLN A 363 33.35 0.28 -50.47
N ALA A 364 33.78 -0.78 -49.79
CA ALA A 364 35.14 -0.90 -49.27
C ALA A 364 35.78 -2.19 -49.80
N ALA A 365 36.80 -1.96 -50.62
CA ALA A 365 37.55 -2.93 -51.38
C ALA A 365 38.28 -3.96 -50.52
N ALA A 366 38.43 -5.14 -51.10
CA ALA A 366 39.40 -6.15 -50.70
C ALA A 366 40.80 -5.53 -50.61
N GLY A 367 41.46 -5.70 -49.47
CA GLY A 367 42.85 -5.30 -49.31
C GLY A 367 43.36 -5.48 -47.89
N GLY A 368 44.33 -6.38 -47.72
CA GLY A 368 45.33 -6.23 -46.66
C GLY A 368 45.11 -7.08 -45.42
N TRP A 369 45.27 -8.40 -45.57
CA TRP A 369 45.45 -9.34 -44.45
C TRP A 369 46.75 -9.05 -43.67
N GLU A 370 47.61 -8.17 -44.19
CA GLU A 370 48.93 -7.81 -43.64
C GLU A 370 48.96 -6.55 -42.74
N LYS A 371 47.86 -5.78 -42.62
CA LYS A 371 47.82 -4.59 -41.72
C LYS A 371 47.21 -4.85 -40.34
N ALA A 372 46.59 -6.01 -40.10
CA ALA A 372 46.03 -6.37 -38.80
C ALA A 372 47.10 -6.80 -37.76
N GLN A 373 48.36 -6.92 -38.17
CA GLN A 373 49.46 -7.38 -37.32
C GLN A 373 50.17 -6.24 -36.55
N GLN A 374 49.81 -4.97 -36.79
CA GLN A 374 50.56 -3.79 -36.30
C GLN A 374 49.93 -2.97 -35.15
N GLN A 375 49.00 -3.53 -34.36
CA GLN A 375 48.55 -2.87 -33.12
C GLN A 375 48.37 -3.84 -31.94
N ARG A 376 49.33 -4.75 -31.73
CA ARG A 376 49.36 -5.56 -30.50
C ARG A 376 49.81 -4.65 -29.35
N ARG A 377 48.91 -4.33 -28.42
CA ARG A 377 49.29 -3.59 -27.20
C ARG A 377 49.95 -4.55 -26.23
N VAL A 378 51.16 -4.19 -25.77
CA VAL A 378 51.95 -4.99 -24.82
C VAL A 378 51.32 -4.99 -23.41
N ALA A 379 50.55 -3.97 -23.06
CA ALA A 379 49.86 -3.88 -21.77
C ALA A 379 48.32 -3.83 -21.95
N PRO A 380 47.53 -4.44 -21.04
CA PRO A 380 46.10 -4.17 -20.97
C PRO A 380 45.87 -2.67 -20.69
N SER A 381 44.77 -2.12 -21.21
CA SER A 381 44.16 -0.81 -20.95
C SER A 381 44.82 0.13 -19.91
N GLY A 382 44.74 1.46 -20.11
CA GLY A 382 45.09 2.45 -19.06
C GLY A 382 44.25 2.38 -17.76
N ASP A 383 43.28 1.48 -17.71
CA ASP A 383 42.39 1.19 -16.59
C ASP A 383 43.06 0.22 -15.61
N LEU A 384 43.32 0.70 -14.38
CA LEU A 384 44.03 -0.07 -13.34
C LEU A 384 43.27 -1.36 -12.96
N ASP A 385 41.94 -1.32 -12.92
CA ASP A 385 41.13 -2.45 -12.48
C ASP A 385 41.13 -3.59 -13.51
N VAL A 386 41.09 -3.23 -14.80
CA VAL A 386 41.23 -4.21 -15.89
C VAL A 386 42.62 -4.84 -15.90
N ARG A 387 43.68 -4.04 -15.64
CA ARG A 387 45.05 -4.56 -15.55
C ARG A 387 45.22 -5.52 -14.38
N VAL A 388 44.70 -5.18 -13.21
CA VAL A 388 44.74 -6.05 -12.02
C VAL A 388 43.98 -7.36 -12.30
N ALA A 389 42.79 -7.28 -12.90
CA ALA A 389 41.97 -8.46 -13.21
C ALA A 389 42.66 -9.41 -14.20
N LEU A 390 43.30 -8.89 -15.25
CA LEU A 390 43.93 -9.70 -16.31
C LEU A 390 45.39 -10.07 -16.03
N ALA A 391 46.00 -9.60 -14.94
CA ALA A 391 47.39 -9.87 -14.60
C ALA A 391 47.76 -11.37 -14.61
N PRO A 392 46.92 -12.31 -14.13
CA PRO A 392 47.26 -13.74 -14.13
C PRO A 392 47.25 -14.42 -15.51
N VAL A 393 46.77 -13.73 -16.54
CA VAL A 393 46.64 -14.22 -17.91
C VAL A 393 47.35 -13.30 -18.91
N SER A 394 48.37 -12.58 -18.44
CA SER A 394 49.14 -11.63 -19.26
C SER A 394 49.82 -12.31 -20.46
N GLY A 395 50.34 -13.53 -20.31
CA GLY A 395 50.94 -14.29 -21.41
C GLY A 395 49.90 -14.74 -22.45
N LEU A 396 48.65 -14.98 -22.03
CA LEU A 396 47.53 -15.21 -22.94
C LEU A 396 47.09 -13.92 -23.65
N TRP A 397 47.12 -12.79 -22.95
CA TRP A 397 46.78 -11.46 -23.48
C TRP A 397 47.73 -11.02 -24.60
N GLU A 398 49.02 -11.27 -24.45
CA GLU A 398 50.04 -10.97 -25.45
C GLU A 398 49.86 -11.76 -26.75
N ARG A 399 49.18 -12.91 -26.70
CA ARG A 399 48.90 -13.75 -27.88
C ARG A 399 47.70 -13.27 -28.70
N LEU A 400 46.91 -12.32 -28.19
CA LEU A 400 45.70 -11.80 -28.84
C LEU A 400 46.03 -10.79 -29.97
N SER A 401 45.10 -10.64 -30.91
CA SER A 401 45.06 -9.51 -31.86
C SER A 401 44.41 -8.27 -31.23
N GLY A 402 44.62 -7.08 -31.81
CA GLY A 402 44.08 -5.83 -31.26
C GLY A 402 42.55 -5.85 -31.06
N TRP A 403 41.79 -6.37 -32.03
CA TRP A 403 40.34 -6.53 -31.88
C TRP A 403 39.94 -7.52 -30.77
N GLN A 404 40.69 -8.63 -30.63
CA GLN A 404 40.44 -9.60 -29.55
C GLN A 404 40.77 -9.01 -28.18
N GLN A 405 41.82 -8.19 -28.08
CA GLN A 405 42.16 -7.43 -26.87
C GLN A 405 41.01 -6.49 -26.48
N ASP A 406 40.46 -5.73 -27.43
CA ASP A 406 39.33 -4.82 -27.16
C ASP A 406 38.08 -5.58 -26.67
N GLN A 407 37.77 -6.74 -27.26
CA GLN A 407 36.64 -7.59 -26.84
C GLN A 407 36.84 -8.19 -25.44
N VAL A 408 38.04 -8.70 -25.13
CA VAL A 408 38.37 -9.23 -23.79
C VAL A 408 38.34 -8.11 -22.75
N GLN A 409 38.81 -6.91 -23.10
CA GLN A 409 38.72 -5.74 -22.23
C GLN A 409 37.26 -5.35 -21.95
N ALA A 410 36.40 -5.30 -22.97
CA ALA A 410 34.97 -5.03 -22.79
C ALA A 410 34.29 -6.10 -21.92
N ALA A 411 34.58 -7.38 -22.16
CA ALA A 411 34.07 -8.49 -21.37
C ALA A 411 34.53 -8.44 -19.90
N THR A 412 35.79 -8.02 -19.67
CA THR A 412 36.36 -7.85 -18.32
C THR A 412 35.66 -6.71 -17.59
N LYS A 413 35.47 -5.55 -18.24
CA LYS A 413 34.70 -4.43 -17.67
C LYS A 413 33.26 -4.83 -17.34
N ALA A 414 32.62 -5.57 -18.23
CA ALA A 414 31.27 -6.10 -17.99
C ALA A 414 31.24 -7.08 -16.82
N ALA A 415 32.27 -7.93 -16.67
CA ALA A 415 32.37 -8.85 -15.53
C ALA A 415 32.56 -8.12 -14.20
N LEU A 416 33.43 -7.11 -14.16
CA LEU A 416 33.63 -6.26 -12.99
C LEU A 416 32.33 -5.51 -12.61
N GLY A 417 31.67 -4.89 -13.60
CA GLY A 417 30.39 -4.22 -13.38
C GLY A 417 29.29 -5.14 -12.85
N ARG A 418 29.23 -6.40 -13.34
CA ARG A 418 28.32 -7.42 -12.79
C ARG A 418 28.67 -7.76 -11.34
N MET A 419 29.95 -7.94 -11.01
CA MET A 419 30.36 -8.24 -9.63
C MET A 419 29.97 -7.10 -8.67
N THR A 420 30.15 -5.84 -9.09
CA THR A 420 29.72 -4.68 -8.31
C THR A 420 28.21 -4.61 -8.16
N GLY A 421 27.44 -4.82 -9.24
CA GLY A 421 25.97 -4.88 -9.18
C GLY A 421 25.42 -6.02 -8.31
N LEU A 422 26.21 -7.08 -8.13
CA LEU A 422 25.93 -8.19 -7.23
C LEU A 422 26.43 -7.94 -5.79
N GLY A 423 26.92 -6.74 -5.45
CA GLY A 423 27.29 -6.36 -4.08
C GLY A 423 28.70 -6.77 -3.66
N VAL A 424 29.59 -7.14 -4.60
CA VAL A 424 31.03 -7.26 -4.32
C VAL A 424 31.62 -5.87 -4.16
N VAL A 425 32.40 -5.66 -3.09
CA VAL A 425 33.11 -4.41 -2.84
C VAL A 425 33.96 -4.04 -4.07
N PRO A 426 33.78 -2.84 -4.68
CA PRO A 426 34.43 -2.48 -5.95
C PRO A 426 35.95 -2.66 -5.93
N GLN A 427 36.60 -2.34 -4.81
CA GLN A 427 38.05 -2.47 -4.65
C GLN A 427 38.54 -3.93 -4.64
N ASN A 428 37.66 -4.89 -4.33
CA ASN A 428 37.97 -6.31 -4.26
C ASN A 428 37.61 -7.06 -5.55
N ALA A 429 36.70 -6.51 -6.38
CA ALA A 429 36.24 -7.18 -7.61
C ALA A 429 37.38 -7.49 -8.61
N PRO A 430 38.36 -6.60 -8.86
CA PRO A 430 39.50 -6.91 -9.72
C PRO A 430 40.39 -8.05 -9.20
N ARG A 431 40.69 -8.05 -7.90
CA ARG A 431 41.53 -9.09 -7.26
C ARG A 431 40.83 -10.44 -7.25
N LEU A 432 39.52 -10.46 -7.00
CA LEU A 432 38.72 -11.69 -7.05
C LEU A 432 38.60 -12.23 -8.47
N LEU A 433 38.41 -11.37 -9.47
CA LEU A 433 38.40 -11.79 -10.87
C LEU A 433 39.78 -12.33 -11.31
N ALA A 434 40.87 -11.71 -10.85
CA ALA A 434 42.23 -12.20 -11.06
C ALA A 434 42.43 -13.59 -10.43
N ALA A 435 42.11 -13.76 -9.14
CA ALA A 435 42.21 -15.05 -8.46
C ALA A 435 41.45 -16.16 -9.20
N ARG A 436 40.22 -15.86 -9.65
CA ARG A 436 39.42 -16.80 -10.47
C ARG A 436 40.10 -17.18 -11.79
N LEU A 437 40.67 -16.21 -12.50
CA LEU A 437 41.38 -16.48 -13.75
C LEU A 437 42.63 -17.35 -13.51
N ALA A 438 43.35 -17.10 -12.42
CA ALA A 438 44.51 -17.90 -12.00
C ALA A 438 44.12 -19.35 -11.67
N ASP A 439 43.04 -19.56 -10.91
CA ASP A 439 42.55 -20.89 -10.55
C ASP A 439 42.14 -21.67 -11.81
N ARG A 440 41.38 -21.04 -12.71
CA ARG A 440 40.92 -21.65 -13.97
C ARG A 440 42.06 -21.95 -14.94
N LEU A 441 43.10 -21.13 -14.92
CA LEU A 441 44.30 -21.37 -15.70
C LEU A 441 45.07 -22.58 -15.16
N THR A 442 45.14 -22.71 -13.84
CA THR A 442 45.71 -23.88 -13.15
C THR A 442 44.92 -25.14 -13.47
N GLU A 443 43.59 -25.10 -13.46
CA GLU A 443 42.71 -26.21 -13.91
C GLU A 443 43.00 -26.66 -15.35
N THR A 444 43.39 -25.72 -16.22
CA THR A 444 43.70 -26.01 -17.63
C THR A 444 45.11 -26.60 -17.79
N GLY A 445 45.92 -26.59 -16.73
CA GLY A 445 47.32 -27.03 -16.73
C GLY A 445 48.31 -25.96 -17.20
N GLY A 446 47.98 -24.68 -17.00
CA GLY A 446 48.82 -23.53 -17.33
C GLY A 446 48.63 -22.96 -18.73
N GLU A 447 49.24 -21.79 -18.99
CA GLU A 447 49.07 -21.03 -20.24
C GLU A 447 49.50 -21.81 -21.49
N ALA A 448 50.52 -22.66 -21.36
CA ALA A 448 51.06 -23.46 -22.46
C ALA A 448 50.05 -24.46 -23.05
N ARG A 449 49.05 -24.89 -22.26
CA ARG A 449 48.00 -25.82 -22.71
C ARG A 449 46.80 -25.11 -23.33
N VAL A 450 46.76 -23.78 -23.30
CA VAL A 450 45.69 -22.99 -23.92
C VAL A 450 46.02 -22.79 -25.40
N ALA A 451 45.42 -23.58 -26.29
CA ALA A 451 45.61 -23.47 -27.73
C ALA A 451 44.98 -22.19 -28.31
N GLU A 452 43.78 -21.83 -27.86
CA GLU A 452 43.01 -20.66 -28.32
C GLU A 452 42.75 -19.64 -27.19
N PRO A 453 43.63 -18.64 -27.00
CA PRO A 453 43.54 -17.70 -25.88
C PRO A 453 42.24 -16.89 -25.83
N TYR A 454 41.76 -16.41 -26.99
CA TYR A 454 40.53 -15.61 -27.07
C TYR A 454 39.30 -16.41 -26.65
N ALA A 455 39.13 -17.61 -27.23
CA ALA A 455 38.01 -18.49 -26.92
C ALA A 455 38.03 -18.93 -25.45
N TRP A 456 39.22 -19.23 -24.92
CA TRP A 456 39.38 -19.59 -23.50
C TRP A 456 38.95 -18.44 -22.59
N LEU A 457 39.41 -17.21 -22.82
CA LEU A 457 39.05 -16.06 -21.99
C LEU A 457 37.54 -15.76 -22.02
N ILE A 458 36.94 -15.75 -23.20
CA ILE A 458 35.53 -15.36 -23.37
C ILE A 458 34.55 -16.45 -22.95
N ARG A 459 34.86 -17.73 -23.15
CA ARG A 459 33.92 -18.83 -22.87
C ARG A 459 34.18 -19.54 -21.54
N ARG A 460 35.41 -19.49 -21.04
CA ARG A 460 35.85 -20.27 -19.88
C ARG A 460 36.41 -19.41 -18.75
N GLY A 461 37.19 -18.37 -19.06
CA GLY A 461 37.88 -17.52 -18.10
C GLY A 461 36.97 -16.49 -17.43
N LEU A 462 36.29 -15.65 -18.20
CA LEU A 462 35.53 -14.49 -17.70
C LEU A 462 34.05 -14.79 -17.42
N VAL A 463 33.51 -15.89 -17.94
CA VAL A 463 32.11 -16.29 -17.70
C VAL A 463 31.93 -16.69 -16.25
N GLN A 464 30.85 -16.23 -15.63
CA GLN A 464 30.47 -16.75 -14.32
C GLN A 464 29.89 -18.17 -14.49
N ARG A 465 30.51 -19.16 -13.84
CA ARG A 465 30.07 -20.54 -13.86
C ARG A 465 29.22 -20.81 -12.62
N GLN A 466 27.92 -20.59 -12.74
CA GLN A 466 27.00 -20.82 -11.63
C GLN A 466 26.79 -22.32 -11.43
N ALA A 467 27.30 -22.85 -10.32
CA ALA A 467 27.08 -24.25 -9.93
C ALA A 467 25.73 -24.47 -9.22
N CYS A 468 25.05 -23.40 -8.83
CA CYS A 468 23.72 -23.40 -8.22
C CYS A 468 22.92 -22.15 -8.62
N SER A 469 21.65 -22.08 -8.21
CA SER A 469 20.75 -20.94 -8.47
C SER A 469 21.12 -19.64 -7.76
N HIS A 470 22.19 -19.62 -6.97
CA HIS A 470 22.60 -18.42 -6.25
C HIS A 470 23.34 -17.48 -7.20
N LEU A 471 22.79 -16.28 -7.45
CA LEU A 471 23.32 -15.32 -8.42
C LEU A 471 24.76 -14.89 -8.15
N ARG A 472 25.23 -15.00 -6.90
CA ARG A 472 26.62 -14.68 -6.50
C ARG A 472 27.57 -15.88 -6.46
N CYS A 473 27.12 -17.06 -6.89
CA CYS A 473 27.95 -18.27 -6.92
C CYS A 473 28.79 -18.31 -8.20
N ASP A 474 30.08 -18.61 -8.05
CA ASP A 474 30.95 -18.98 -9.15
C ASP A 474 31.75 -20.21 -8.73
N ASP A 475 31.59 -21.31 -9.47
CA ASP A 475 32.24 -22.61 -9.22
C ASP A 475 32.17 -23.09 -7.75
N GLY A 476 31.04 -22.83 -7.09
CA GLY A 476 30.84 -23.26 -5.71
C GLY A 476 31.40 -22.30 -4.66
N VAL A 477 31.95 -21.14 -5.06
CA VAL A 477 32.44 -20.08 -4.17
C VAL A 477 31.53 -18.85 -4.27
N ARG A 478 31.30 -18.16 -3.15
CA ARG A 478 30.57 -16.89 -3.11
C ARG A 478 31.48 -15.72 -3.49
N MET A 479 31.11 -14.97 -4.51
CA MET A 479 31.90 -13.83 -4.98
C MET A 479 31.99 -12.67 -3.98
N ASP A 480 31.04 -12.53 -3.06
CA ASP A 480 31.02 -11.46 -2.07
C ASP A 480 31.83 -11.77 -0.80
N THR A 481 31.92 -13.05 -0.41
CA THR A 481 32.63 -13.49 0.81
C THR A 481 33.92 -14.25 0.54
N GLY A 482 34.12 -14.75 -0.68
CA GLY A 482 35.23 -15.65 -1.04
C GLY A 482 35.17 -17.03 -0.38
N GLN A 483 34.07 -17.35 0.32
CA GLN A 483 33.85 -18.61 1.02
C GLN A 483 33.07 -19.60 0.15
N ASP A 484 33.05 -20.87 0.58
CA ASP A 484 32.18 -21.88 -0.03
C ASP A 484 30.71 -21.42 -0.07
N CYS A 485 30.04 -21.73 -1.17
CA CYS A 485 28.66 -21.38 -1.38
C CYS A 485 27.75 -22.34 -0.64
N GLU A 486 27.11 -21.84 0.42
CA GLU A 486 26.11 -22.59 1.20
C GLU A 486 25.01 -23.20 0.32
N ASN A 487 24.58 -22.49 -0.74
CA ASN A 487 23.57 -23.02 -1.66
C ASN A 487 24.10 -24.20 -2.51
N CYS A 488 25.39 -24.18 -2.88
CA CYS A 488 26.04 -25.34 -3.48
C CYS A 488 26.16 -26.48 -2.48
N GLY A 489 26.50 -26.20 -1.21
CA GLY A 489 26.47 -27.18 -0.13
C GLY A 489 25.09 -27.84 0.00
N ASN A 490 24.02 -27.04 0.06
CA ASN A 490 22.64 -27.52 0.12
C ASN A 490 22.28 -28.36 -1.12
N LEU A 491 22.64 -27.92 -2.32
CA LEU A 491 22.40 -28.69 -3.55
C LEU A 491 23.14 -30.04 -3.52
N ILE A 492 24.37 -30.07 -3.01
CA ILE A 492 25.14 -31.31 -2.83
C ILE A 492 24.46 -32.21 -1.79
N HIS A 493 24.00 -31.66 -0.66
CA HIS A 493 23.26 -32.40 0.36
C HIS A 493 21.96 -33.01 -0.20
N LEU A 494 21.19 -32.23 -0.96
CA LEU A 494 19.97 -32.72 -1.63
C LEU A 494 20.29 -33.84 -2.62
N ARG A 495 21.29 -33.64 -3.49
CA ARG A 495 21.73 -34.68 -4.45
C ARG A 495 22.21 -35.96 -3.76
N ARG A 496 22.97 -35.84 -2.66
CA ARG A 496 23.38 -36.99 -1.84
C ARG A 496 22.17 -37.68 -1.21
N GLY A 497 21.21 -36.92 -0.69
CA GLY A 497 19.95 -37.44 -0.15
C GLY A 497 19.13 -38.18 -1.20
N HIS A 498 19.00 -37.63 -2.41
CA HIS A 498 18.31 -38.28 -3.52
C HIS A 498 19.01 -39.57 -3.96
N ARG A 499 20.34 -39.55 -4.09
CA ARG A 499 21.12 -40.77 -4.40
C ARG A 499 20.94 -41.84 -3.33
N ALA A 500 20.98 -41.47 -2.05
CA ALA A 500 20.78 -42.41 -0.95
C ALA A 500 19.36 -43.00 -0.97
N ARG A 501 18.34 -42.18 -1.23
CA ARG A 501 16.96 -42.63 -1.38
C ARG A 501 16.79 -43.59 -2.56
N ILE A 502 17.27 -43.23 -3.74
CA ILE A 502 17.19 -44.10 -4.93
C ILE A 502 17.93 -45.41 -4.70
N SER A 503 19.11 -45.37 -4.05
CA SER A 503 19.82 -46.59 -3.65
C SER A 503 18.98 -47.46 -2.71
N ALA A 504 18.35 -46.87 -1.69
CA ALA A 504 17.50 -47.60 -0.75
C ALA A 504 16.23 -48.16 -1.40
N ASP A 505 15.69 -47.50 -2.41
CA ASP A 505 14.57 -48.00 -3.20
C ASP A 505 14.99 -49.17 -4.09
N ILE A 506 16.18 -49.10 -4.72
CA ILE A 506 16.77 -50.24 -5.45
C ILE A 506 17.01 -51.42 -4.51
N ASP A 507 17.55 -51.19 -3.31
CA ASP A 507 17.75 -52.24 -2.30
C ASP A 507 16.44 -52.95 -1.91
N ARG A 508 15.35 -52.19 -1.82
CA ARG A 508 14.03 -52.70 -1.44
C ARG A 508 13.38 -53.49 -2.59
N GLU A 509 13.51 -53.01 -3.82
CA GLU A 509 12.83 -53.57 -4.99
C GLU A 509 13.61 -54.74 -5.62
N LEU A 510 14.94 -54.71 -5.52
CA LEU A 510 15.86 -55.62 -6.19
C LEU A 510 17.02 -56.03 -5.24
N PRO A 511 16.72 -56.81 -4.17
CA PRO A 511 17.67 -57.08 -3.08
C PRO A 511 18.89 -57.93 -3.48
N ASP A 512 18.74 -58.82 -4.47
CA ASP A 512 19.76 -59.81 -4.86
C ASP A 512 20.62 -59.40 -6.07
N LEU A 513 20.63 -58.10 -6.42
CA LEU A 513 21.41 -57.61 -7.56
C LEU A 513 22.93 -57.67 -7.31
N PRO A 514 23.73 -58.16 -8.28
CA PRO A 514 25.18 -58.06 -8.22
C PRO A 514 25.63 -56.57 -8.28
N ALA A 515 26.78 -56.28 -7.68
CA ALA A 515 27.20 -54.90 -7.39
C ALA A 515 27.40 -54.01 -8.63
N ASP A 516 27.85 -54.59 -9.74
CA ASP A 516 28.05 -53.91 -11.02
C ASP A 516 26.71 -53.59 -11.71
N GLU A 517 25.76 -54.51 -11.68
CA GLU A 517 24.41 -54.32 -12.20
C GLU A 517 23.63 -53.30 -11.36
N ARG A 518 23.74 -53.39 -10.03
CA ARG A 518 23.19 -52.41 -9.10
C ARG A 518 23.69 -50.99 -9.38
N ARG A 519 24.98 -50.83 -9.71
CA ARG A 519 25.55 -49.53 -10.07
C ARG A 519 24.95 -48.99 -11.37
N ARG A 520 24.76 -49.84 -12.38
CA ARG A 520 24.11 -49.45 -13.65
C ARG A 520 22.66 -49.01 -13.42
N VAL A 521 21.89 -49.75 -12.63
CA VAL A 521 20.50 -49.41 -12.30
C VAL A 521 20.42 -48.09 -11.52
N LEU A 522 21.34 -47.84 -10.58
CA LEU A 522 21.43 -46.57 -9.86
C LEU A 522 21.73 -45.39 -10.79
N ASP A 523 22.70 -45.54 -11.70
CA ASP A 523 23.06 -44.50 -12.65
C ASP A 523 21.92 -44.20 -13.64
N GLU A 524 21.15 -45.23 -14.05
CA GLU A 524 19.96 -45.06 -14.90
C GLU A 524 18.85 -44.28 -14.17
N ARG A 525 18.45 -44.72 -12.98
CA ARG A 525 17.40 -44.05 -12.20
C ARG A 525 17.78 -42.61 -11.83
N LEU A 526 19.06 -42.33 -11.59
CA LEU A 526 19.55 -40.97 -11.37
C LEU A 526 19.43 -40.10 -12.64
N ARG A 527 19.65 -40.68 -13.83
CA ARG A 527 19.48 -39.98 -15.12
C ARG A 527 18.01 -39.70 -15.40
N GLU A 528 17.14 -40.68 -15.19
CA GLU A 528 15.68 -40.51 -15.31
C GLU A 528 15.15 -39.43 -14.36
N HIS A 529 15.59 -39.46 -13.09
CA HIS A 529 15.20 -38.44 -12.12
C HIS A 529 15.64 -37.03 -12.53
N ALA A 530 16.88 -36.88 -13.02
CA ALA A 530 17.38 -35.59 -13.49
C ALA A 530 16.62 -35.08 -14.73
N ALA A 531 16.24 -35.97 -15.65
CA ALA A 531 15.45 -35.62 -16.82
C ALA A 531 14.04 -35.13 -16.43
N ALA A 532 13.38 -35.83 -15.49
CA ALA A 532 12.06 -35.45 -14.99
C ALA A 532 12.08 -34.08 -14.26
N GLU A 533 13.13 -33.80 -13.49
CA GLU A 533 13.29 -32.48 -12.85
C GLU A 533 13.51 -31.35 -13.87
N ALA A 534 14.30 -31.60 -14.91
CA ALA A 534 14.54 -30.63 -15.98
C ALA A 534 13.24 -30.30 -16.75
N GLU A 535 12.43 -31.32 -17.06
CA GLU A 535 11.14 -31.14 -17.71
C GLU A 535 10.14 -30.36 -16.82
N SER A 536 10.09 -30.68 -15.52
CA SER A 536 9.27 -29.94 -14.55
C SER A 536 9.69 -28.47 -14.40
N LEU A 537 10.99 -28.19 -14.47
CA LEU A 537 11.48 -26.82 -14.47
C LEU A 537 11.09 -26.08 -15.77
N ALA A 538 11.24 -26.71 -16.92
CA ALA A 538 10.86 -26.13 -18.21
C ALA A 538 9.37 -25.77 -18.26
N ARG A 539 8.49 -26.70 -17.85
CA ARG A 539 7.04 -26.45 -17.76
C ARG A 539 6.70 -25.25 -16.87
N ARG A 540 7.30 -25.16 -15.68
CA ARG A 540 7.08 -24.01 -14.77
C ARG A 540 7.56 -22.69 -15.38
N MET A 541 8.63 -22.71 -16.17
CA MET A 541 9.11 -21.51 -16.85
C MET A 541 8.16 -21.06 -17.97
N ASP A 542 7.59 -21.99 -18.71
CA ASP A 542 6.63 -21.67 -19.78
C ASP A 542 5.29 -21.17 -19.19
N GLU A 543 4.76 -21.83 -18.15
CA GLU A 543 3.60 -21.34 -17.39
C GLU A 543 3.81 -19.93 -16.85
N ALA A 544 5.00 -19.63 -16.32
CA ALA A 544 5.33 -18.30 -15.83
C ALA A 544 5.35 -17.24 -16.95
N ARG A 545 5.85 -17.59 -18.13
CA ARG A 545 5.85 -16.70 -19.32
C ARG A 545 4.43 -16.42 -19.80
N GLU A 546 3.58 -17.45 -19.90
CA GLU A 546 2.18 -17.29 -20.27
C GLU A 546 1.42 -16.42 -19.27
N GLN A 547 1.62 -16.67 -17.96
CA GLN A 547 1.01 -15.87 -16.92
C GLN A 547 1.49 -14.41 -16.98
N GLN A 548 2.76 -14.17 -17.30
CA GLN A 548 3.30 -12.84 -17.48
C GLN A 548 2.67 -12.13 -18.69
N ALA A 549 2.47 -12.83 -19.82
CA ALA A 549 1.81 -12.29 -21.00
C ALA A 549 0.36 -11.89 -20.70
N ARG A 550 -0.43 -12.77 -20.05
CA ARG A 550 -1.80 -12.46 -19.63
C ARG A 550 -1.87 -11.25 -18.70
N ARG A 551 -0.93 -11.10 -17.77
CA ARG A 551 -0.83 -9.92 -16.89
C ARG A 551 -0.44 -8.64 -17.64
N ALA A 552 0.32 -8.75 -18.74
CA ALA A 552 0.65 -7.61 -19.57
C ALA A 552 -0.57 -7.14 -20.39
N GLU A 553 -1.30 -8.08 -20.99
CA GLU A 553 -2.55 -7.81 -21.73
C GLU A 553 -3.62 -7.18 -20.83
N ALA A 554 -3.86 -7.73 -19.64
CA ALA A 554 -4.82 -7.18 -18.69
C ALA A 554 -4.45 -5.74 -18.26
N ARG A 555 -3.16 -5.44 -18.09
CA ARG A 555 -2.71 -4.06 -17.78
C ARG A 555 -2.92 -3.11 -18.95
N ALA A 556 -2.69 -3.56 -20.18
CA ALA A 556 -2.93 -2.76 -21.38
C ALA A 556 -4.43 -2.43 -21.55
N ALA A 557 -5.30 -3.42 -21.33
CA ALA A 557 -6.75 -3.22 -21.39
C ALA A 557 -7.25 -2.24 -20.31
N ALA A 558 -6.78 -2.39 -19.06
CA ALA A 558 -7.12 -1.48 -17.97
C ALA A 558 -6.65 -0.03 -18.23
N ALA A 559 -5.49 0.14 -18.86
CA ALA A 559 -4.99 1.46 -19.24
C ALA A 559 -5.89 2.15 -20.29
N GLN A 560 -6.33 1.40 -21.30
CA GLN A 560 -7.25 1.92 -22.32
C GLN A 560 -8.61 2.31 -21.74
N GLN A 561 -9.14 1.51 -20.81
CA GLN A 561 -10.40 1.82 -20.14
C GLN A 561 -10.29 3.11 -19.31
N ALA A 562 -9.22 3.24 -18.53
CA ALA A 562 -8.99 4.44 -17.73
C ALA A 562 -8.83 5.72 -18.57
N GLU A 563 -8.31 5.62 -19.81
CA GLU A 563 -8.23 6.74 -20.73
C GLU A 563 -9.61 7.15 -21.25
N ARG A 564 -10.44 6.19 -21.66
CA ARG A 564 -11.82 6.45 -22.10
C ARG A 564 -12.68 7.08 -21.00
N GLU A 565 -12.51 6.65 -19.76
CA GLU A 565 -13.25 7.24 -18.63
C GLU A 565 -12.81 8.68 -18.34
N ARG A 566 -11.53 8.99 -18.49
CA ARG A 566 -11.05 10.37 -18.38
C ARG A 566 -11.62 11.25 -19.48
N GLU A 567 -11.69 10.74 -20.71
CA GLU A 567 -12.33 11.45 -21.83
C GLU A 567 -13.82 11.68 -21.57
N ALA A 568 -14.54 10.67 -21.06
CA ALA A 568 -15.95 10.78 -20.72
C ALA A 568 -16.21 11.81 -19.59
N LEU A 569 -15.39 11.79 -18.53
CA LEU A 569 -15.48 12.77 -17.44
C LEU A 569 -15.16 14.19 -17.93
N ALA A 570 -14.15 14.35 -18.78
CA ALA A 570 -13.82 15.65 -19.36
C ALA A 570 -14.96 16.18 -20.27
N ALA A 571 -15.62 15.30 -21.03
CA ALA A 571 -16.77 15.66 -21.83
C ALA A 571 -17.98 16.05 -20.97
N ALA A 572 -18.26 15.32 -19.90
CA ALA A 572 -19.33 15.63 -18.96
C ALA A 572 -19.08 16.98 -18.25
N GLU A 573 -17.85 17.22 -17.80
CA GLU A 573 -17.46 18.51 -17.20
C GLU A 573 -17.59 19.64 -18.21
N ALA A 574 -17.19 19.45 -19.48
CA ALA A 574 -17.35 20.47 -20.51
C ALA A 574 -18.83 20.82 -20.79
N VAL A 575 -19.72 19.82 -20.81
CA VAL A 575 -21.17 20.04 -20.93
C VAL A 575 -21.71 20.81 -19.73
N HIS A 576 -21.30 20.43 -18.52
CA HIS A 576 -21.70 21.12 -17.30
C HIS A 576 -21.22 22.57 -17.28
N GLN A 577 -19.94 22.81 -17.58
CA GLN A 577 -19.36 24.14 -17.65
C GLN A 577 -20.13 25.01 -18.64
N ALA A 578 -20.49 24.50 -19.82
CA ALA A 578 -21.21 25.25 -20.85
C ALA A 578 -22.57 25.84 -20.41
N VAL A 579 -23.16 25.36 -19.31
CA VAL A 579 -24.42 25.90 -18.77
C VAL A 579 -24.20 27.34 -18.28
N PRO A 580 -24.93 28.33 -18.79
CA PRO A 580 -24.79 29.72 -18.36
C PRO A 580 -25.36 29.95 -16.95
N CYS A 581 -24.97 31.05 -16.32
CA CYS A 581 -25.45 31.43 -15.00
C CYS A 581 -26.94 31.77 -15.03
N GLU A 582 -27.75 31.16 -14.17
CA GLU A 582 -29.20 31.40 -14.06
C GLU A 582 -29.56 32.88 -13.73
N ASP A 583 -28.71 33.54 -12.95
CA ASP A 583 -28.98 34.88 -12.43
C ASP A 583 -28.52 35.98 -13.39
N CYS A 584 -27.27 35.91 -13.87
CA CYS A 584 -26.66 36.95 -14.68
C CYS A 584 -26.39 36.56 -16.15
N GLY A 585 -26.65 35.32 -16.55
CA GLY A 585 -26.47 34.86 -17.93
C GLY A 585 -25.01 34.65 -18.37
N LEU A 586 -24.03 34.81 -17.47
CA LEU A 586 -22.62 34.59 -17.80
C LEU A 586 -22.42 33.18 -18.38
N ALA A 587 -21.82 33.10 -19.57
CA ALA A 587 -21.50 31.83 -20.21
C ALA A 587 -20.45 31.05 -19.41
N GLN A 588 -20.42 29.74 -19.60
CA GLN A 588 -19.42 28.87 -18.98
C GLN A 588 -19.43 28.91 -17.43
N ALA A 589 -20.62 28.91 -16.82
CA ALA A 589 -20.77 29.18 -15.39
C ALA A 589 -21.32 28.00 -14.58
N ALA A 590 -21.48 26.82 -15.19
CA ALA A 590 -21.98 25.63 -14.50
C ALA A 590 -23.30 25.88 -13.73
N GLY A 591 -24.21 26.64 -14.34
CA GLY A 591 -25.50 27.03 -13.76
C GLY A 591 -25.46 28.23 -12.81
N LEU A 592 -24.39 28.45 -12.02
CA LEU A 592 -24.23 29.63 -11.17
C LEU A 592 -22.77 30.09 -11.12
N CYS A 593 -22.51 31.28 -11.64
CA CYS A 593 -21.19 31.89 -11.53
C CYS A 593 -20.85 32.21 -10.07
N GLU A 594 -19.55 32.28 -9.76
CA GLU A 594 -19.05 32.48 -8.40
C GLU A 594 -19.66 33.73 -7.74
N ALA A 595 -19.75 34.85 -8.47
CA ALA A 595 -20.36 36.08 -7.97
C ALA A 595 -21.83 35.90 -7.57
N CYS A 596 -22.64 35.24 -8.41
CA CYS A 596 -24.06 35.00 -8.11
C CYS A 596 -24.23 34.02 -6.95
N ARG A 597 -23.38 32.99 -6.88
CA ARG A 597 -23.34 32.06 -5.75
C ARG A 597 -23.07 32.77 -4.44
N TYR A 598 -22.07 33.66 -4.39
CA TYR A 598 -21.79 34.45 -3.21
C TYR A 598 -22.94 35.40 -2.84
N ARG A 599 -23.56 36.06 -3.83
CA ARG A 599 -24.72 36.93 -3.59
C ARG A 599 -25.91 36.18 -2.99
N ARG A 600 -26.34 35.05 -3.59
CA ARG A 600 -27.42 34.21 -3.03
C ARG A 600 -27.10 33.80 -1.59
N ARG A 601 -25.86 33.38 -1.34
CA ARG A 601 -25.42 33.01 0.01
C ARG A 601 -25.45 34.19 0.99
N THR A 602 -25.07 35.39 0.55
CA THR A 602 -25.20 36.60 1.37
C THR A 602 -26.67 36.88 1.71
N GLU A 603 -27.58 36.75 0.75
CA GLU A 603 -29.02 36.96 0.97
C GLU A 603 -29.60 35.95 1.97
N ASP A 604 -29.23 34.67 1.88
CA ASP A 604 -29.61 33.64 2.85
C ASP A 604 -29.14 34.00 4.27
N LEU A 605 -27.89 34.46 4.40
CA LEU A 605 -27.33 34.88 5.68
C LEU A 605 -28.04 36.11 6.24
N VAL A 606 -28.40 37.07 5.38
CA VAL A 606 -29.17 38.26 5.80
C VAL A 606 -30.54 37.87 6.36
N ALA A 607 -31.23 36.93 5.71
CA ALA A 607 -32.50 36.42 6.21
C ALA A 607 -32.33 35.71 7.57
N GLU A 608 -31.33 34.83 7.69
CA GLU A 608 -31.02 34.10 8.92
C GLU A 608 -30.66 35.04 10.08
N CYS A 609 -29.83 36.07 9.83
CA CYS A 609 -29.50 37.10 10.82
C CYS A 609 -30.75 37.84 11.32
N GLY A 610 -31.69 38.15 10.42
CA GLY A 610 -32.98 38.74 10.78
C GLY A 610 -33.74 37.88 11.80
N LEU A 611 -33.83 36.57 11.54
CA LEU A 611 -34.47 35.62 12.47
C LEU A 611 -33.73 35.53 13.80
N ILE A 612 -32.39 35.50 13.78
CA ILE A 612 -31.55 35.45 14.98
C ILE A 612 -31.80 36.67 15.88
N VAL A 613 -31.87 37.87 15.33
CA VAL A 613 -32.14 39.09 16.11
C VAL A 613 -33.59 39.11 16.61
N ALA A 614 -34.54 38.63 15.81
CA ALA A 614 -35.94 38.52 16.22
C ALA A 614 -36.12 37.61 17.45
N THR A 615 -35.25 36.62 17.69
CA THR A 615 -35.34 35.74 18.87
C THR A 615 -35.37 36.48 20.21
N TRP A 616 -34.73 37.65 20.32
CA TRP A 616 -34.64 38.40 21.57
C TRP A 616 -35.26 39.79 21.51
N ARG A 617 -35.40 40.37 20.31
CA ARG A 617 -35.86 41.75 20.12
C ARG A 617 -37.35 41.86 19.75
N ALA A 618 -37.90 40.84 19.09
CA ALA A 618 -39.29 40.87 18.63
C ALA A 618 -40.26 40.22 19.63
N ALA A 619 -41.47 40.75 19.71
CA ALA A 619 -42.63 40.07 20.24
C ALA A 619 -43.03 38.95 19.28
N LEU A 620 -42.76 37.70 19.66
CA LEU A 620 -42.96 36.55 18.76
C LEU A 620 -44.43 36.32 18.42
N ASP A 621 -45.39 36.85 19.16
CA ASP A 621 -46.82 36.79 18.86
C ASP A 621 -47.30 37.88 17.89
N ASP A 622 -46.46 38.87 17.58
CA ASP A 622 -46.76 39.96 16.64
C ASP A 622 -45.94 39.83 15.33
N PRO A 623 -46.57 39.39 14.23
CA PRO A 623 -45.92 39.32 12.92
C PRO A 623 -45.38 40.65 12.41
N ALA A 624 -45.99 41.78 12.79
CA ALA A 624 -45.54 43.10 12.36
C ALA A 624 -44.22 43.48 13.04
N ASP A 625 -44.06 43.14 14.32
CA ASP A 625 -42.83 43.39 15.06
C ASP A 625 -41.67 42.50 14.57
N ILE A 626 -41.96 41.22 14.28
CA ILE A 626 -40.98 40.33 13.62
C ILE A 626 -40.51 40.93 12.29
N THR A 627 -41.44 41.36 11.45
CA THR A 627 -41.14 41.96 10.14
C THR A 627 -40.28 43.22 10.30
N ALA A 628 -40.65 44.11 11.22
CA ALA A 628 -39.91 45.34 11.49
C ALA A 628 -38.46 45.06 11.95
N VAL A 629 -38.26 44.05 12.80
CA VAL A 629 -36.91 43.63 13.23
C VAL A 629 -36.12 43.03 12.06
N THR A 630 -36.73 42.16 11.25
CA THR A 630 -36.04 41.55 10.10
C THR A 630 -35.67 42.58 9.03
N ASP A 631 -36.53 43.57 8.78
CA ASP A 631 -36.26 44.67 7.82
C ASP A 631 -35.15 45.60 8.34
N TYR A 632 -35.15 45.89 9.64
CA TYR A 632 -34.07 46.65 10.27
C TYR A 632 -32.71 45.95 10.11
N VAL A 633 -32.64 44.64 10.38
CA VAL A 633 -31.40 43.86 10.24
C VAL A 633 -30.97 43.76 8.78
N ARG A 634 -31.93 43.56 7.86
CA ARG A 634 -31.65 43.57 6.42
C ARG A 634 -31.01 44.88 5.98
N ALA A 635 -31.57 46.02 6.38
CA ALA A 635 -31.02 47.33 6.04
C ALA A 635 -29.61 47.55 6.62
N ALA A 636 -29.39 47.13 7.88
CA ALA A 636 -28.07 47.21 8.52
C ALA A 636 -27.03 46.36 7.77
N MET A 637 -27.34 45.10 7.48
CA MET A 637 -26.41 44.22 6.76
C MET A 637 -26.18 44.64 5.31
N GLN A 638 -27.18 45.19 4.64
CA GLN A 638 -26.98 45.78 3.31
C GLN A 638 -25.98 46.93 3.35
N SER A 639 -26.02 47.77 4.40
CA SER A 639 -25.03 48.83 4.62
C SER A 639 -23.63 48.26 4.89
N ASP A 640 -23.51 47.25 5.76
CA ASP A 640 -22.21 46.65 6.12
C ASP A 640 -21.57 45.93 4.94
N THR A 641 -22.36 45.19 4.16
CA THR A 641 -21.88 44.51 2.95
C THR A 641 -21.52 45.49 1.83
N ALA A 642 -22.21 46.64 1.73
CA ALA A 642 -21.82 47.72 0.83
C ALA A 642 -20.49 48.35 1.27
N LEU A 643 -20.33 48.67 2.56
CA LEU A 643 -19.10 49.23 3.11
C LEU A 643 -17.89 48.29 2.90
N ALA A 644 -18.08 46.99 3.05
CA ALA A 644 -17.02 46.00 2.80
C ALA A 644 -16.62 45.93 1.32
N ARG A 645 -17.59 46.05 0.41
CA ARG A 645 -17.33 46.11 -1.04
C ARG A 645 -16.58 47.36 -1.42
N ASP A 646 -17.01 48.52 -0.91
CA ASP A 646 -16.38 49.82 -1.16
C ASP A 646 -14.94 49.83 -0.61
N GLY A 647 -14.74 49.33 0.61
CA GLY A 647 -13.40 49.21 1.21
C GLY A 647 -12.47 48.31 0.40
N PHE A 648 -12.97 47.23 -0.20
CA PHE A 648 -12.18 46.42 -1.13
C PHE A 648 -11.86 47.18 -2.42
N ALA A 649 -12.85 47.84 -3.01
CA ALA A 649 -12.69 48.59 -4.25
C ALA A 649 -11.64 49.72 -4.09
N ASP A 650 -11.65 50.40 -2.95
CA ASP A 650 -10.68 51.45 -2.60
C ASP A 650 -9.24 50.91 -2.51
N VAL A 651 -9.06 49.70 -1.96
CA VAL A 651 -7.73 49.07 -1.83
C VAL A 651 -7.21 48.55 -3.17
N ALA A 652 -8.08 47.97 -4.00
CA ALA A 652 -7.68 47.44 -5.31
C ALA A 652 -7.41 48.55 -6.33
N GLY A 653 -8.15 49.66 -6.27
CA GLY A 653 -8.05 50.77 -7.22
C GLY A 653 -8.71 50.47 -8.58
N PRO A 654 -9.09 51.51 -9.35
CA PRO A 654 -9.94 51.36 -10.53
C PRO A 654 -9.26 50.61 -11.69
N GLU A 655 -7.95 50.71 -11.84
CA GLU A 655 -7.20 50.04 -12.91
C GLU A 655 -7.20 48.52 -12.73
N GLN A 656 -7.03 48.04 -11.49
CA GLN A 656 -7.01 46.61 -11.19
C GLN A 656 -8.41 45.99 -11.31
N LEU A 657 -9.45 46.75 -10.95
CA LEU A 657 -10.85 46.32 -11.07
C LEU A 657 -11.32 46.27 -12.54
N ALA A 658 -10.77 47.12 -13.40
CA ALA A 658 -11.10 47.15 -14.83
C ALA A 658 -10.43 46.02 -15.63
N ALA A 659 -9.34 45.43 -15.11
CA ALA A 659 -8.56 44.42 -15.82
C ALA A 659 -9.34 43.10 -16.06
N ASP A 660 -10.17 42.69 -15.10
CA ASP A 660 -11.07 41.55 -15.22
C ASP A 660 -12.41 41.85 -14.50
N PRO A 661 -13.43 42.32 -15.23
CA PRO A 661 -14.72 42.64 -14.64
C PRO A 661 -15.44 41.44 -14.02
N VAL A 662 -15.23 40.23 -14.55
CA VAL A 662 -15.92 39.02 -14.07
C VAL A 662 -15.31 38.56 -12.75
N ALA A 663 -13.97 38.45 -12.69
CA ALA A 663 -13.27 38.13 -11.45
C ALA A 663 -13.51 39.22 -10.40
N THR A 664 -13.54 40.50 -10.81
CA THR A 664 -13.83 41.61 -9.91
C THR A 664 -15.22 41.48 -9.27
N GLN A 665 -16.25 41.14 -10.04
CA GLN A 665 -17.58 40.91 -9.47
C GLN A 665 -17.60 39.75 -8.46
N ALA A 666 -16.85 38.67 -8.72
CA ALA A 666 -16.75 37.55 -7.79
C ALA A 666 -16.08 37.97 -6.47
N VAL A 667 -14.98 38.73 -6.55
CA VAL A 667 -14.25 39.21 -5.36
C VAL A 667 -15.08 40.20 -4.53
N LEU A 668 -15.78 41.14 -5.18
CA LEU A 668 -16.68 42.07 -4.48
C LEU A 668 -17.87 41.33 -3.83
N ALA A 669 -18.43 40.33 -4.51
CA ALA A 669 -19.48 39.51 -3.92
C ALA A 669 -18.95 38.69 -2.72
N HIS A 670 -17.71 38.19 -2.80
CA HIS A 670 -17.05 37.50 -1.69
C HIS A 670 -16.79 38.42 -0.48
N ALA A 671 -16.33 39.65 -0.70
CA ALA A 671 -16.16 40.64 0.38
C ALA A 671 -17.49 40.91 1.11
N GLY A 672 -18.59 41.03 0.37
CA GLY A 672 -19.93 41.12 0.97
C GLY A 672 -20.33 39.87 1.76
N LEU A 673 -20.00 38.68 1.26
CA LEU A 673 -20.25 37.42 1.98
C LEU A 673 -19.47 37.36 3.31
N GLN A 674 -18.19 37.71 3.31
CA GLN A 674 -17.36 37.72 4.52
C GLN A 674 -17.90 38.68 5.60
N ALA A 675 -18.37 39.85 5.18
CA ALA A 675 -19.02 40.81 6.08
C ALA A 675 -20.31 40.22 6.69
N ALA A 676 -21.14 39.56 5.87
CA ALA A 676 -22.35 38.91 6.36
C ALA A 676 -22.08 37.73 7.31
N GLU A 677 -21.04 36.92 7.06
CA GLU A 677 -20.62 35.84 7.95
C GLU A 677 -20.12 36.37 9.30
N THR A 678 -19.37 37.46 9.28
CA THR A 678 -18.89 38.13 10.51
C THR A 678 -20.08 38.68 11.31
N ALA A 679 -20.99 39.38 10.65
CA ALA A 679 -22.21 39.91 11.28
C ALA A 679 -23.10 38.79 11.88
N LEU A 680 -23.17 37.62 11.23
CA LEU A 680 -23.90 36.46 11.76
C LEU A 680 -23.36 36.03 13.13
N GLU A 681 -22.04 35.95 13.29
CA GLU A 681 -21.41 35.58 14.55
C GLU A 681 -21.67 36.62 15.65
N GLU A 682 -21.62 37.90 15.30
CA GLU A 682 -21.90 39.02 16.20
C GLU A 682 -23.36 39.04 16.64
N TYR A 683 -24.31 38.89 15.71
CA TYR A 683 -25.74 38.82 16.03
C TYR A 683 -26.08 37.61 16.88
N ARG A 684 -25.48 36.44 16.61
CA ARG A 684 -25.68 35.25 17.43
C ARG A 684 -25.14 35.46 18.85
N SER A 685 -23.96 36.03 18.98
CA SER A 685 -23.35 36.33 20.29
C SER A 685 -24.19 37.35 21.08
N SER A 686 -24.71 38.36 20.38
CA SER A 686 -25.60 39.38 20.95
C SER A 686 -26.93 38.78 21.40
N ALA A 687 -27.53 37.91 20.59
CA ALA A 687 -28.78 37.23 20.94
C ALA A 687 -28.62 36.37 22.20
N LEU A 688 -27.55 35.56 22.28
CA LEU A 688 -27.26 34.77 23.48
C LEU A 688 -26.99 35.65 24.71
N HIS A 689 -26.29 36.78 24.53
CA HIS A 689 -26.07 37.74 25.61
C HIS A 689 -27.38 38.32 26.14
N GLN A 690 -28.28 38.76 25.25
CA GLN A 690 -29.56 39.36 25.61
C GLN A 690 -30.51 38.33 26.23
N LEU A 691 -30.60 37.12 25.67
CA LEU A 691 -31.40 36.03 26.23
C LEU A 691 -30.85 35.57 27.59
N GLY A 692 -29.55 35.67 27.84
CA GLY A 692 -28.96 35.43 29.16
C GLY A 692 -29.40 36.44 30.23
N ARG A 693 -29.94 37.60 29.83
CA ARG A 693 -30.49 38.62 30.74
C ARG A 693 -32.01 38.51 30.92
N SER A 694 -32.65 37.51 30.30
CA SER A 694 -34.07 37.23 30.49
C SER A 694 -34.38 36.84 31.94
N ASP A 695 -35.63 37.04 32.35
CA ASP A 695 -36.09 36.67 33.69
C ASP A 695 -36.01 35.16 33.91
N GLU A 696 -36.23 34.34 32.87
CA GLU A 696 -36.08 32.88 32.92
C GLU A 696 -34.62 32.46 33.16
N ALA A 697 -33.68 33.05 32.42
CA ALA A 697 -32.26 32.75 32.58
C ALA A 697 -31.72 33.25 33.93
N GLU A 698 -32.22 34.38 34.42
CA GLU A 698 -31.86 34.92 35.73
C GLU A 698 -32.50 34.13 36.90
N ALA A 699 -33.73 33.63 36.73
CA ALA A 699 -34.34 32.73 37.69
C ALA A 699 -33.54 31.43 37.83
N GLU A 700 -33.09 30.87 36.70
CA GLU A 700 -32.27 29.66 36.70
C GLU A 700 -30.87 29.90 37.27
N TYR A 701 -30.26 31.05 36.96
CA TYR A 701 -29.03 31.51 37.62
C TYR A 701 -29.19 31.48 39.14
N ARG A 702 -30.27 32.08 39.67
CA ARG A 702 -30.52 32.14 41.14
C ARG A 702 -30.81 30.77 41.73
N ARG A 703 -31.47 29.86 41.01
CA ARG A 703 -31.71 28.48 41.44
C ARG A 703 -30.40 27.69 41.53
N ALA A 704 -29.59 27.71 40.48
CA ALA A 704 -28.30 27.03 40.46
C ALA A 704 -27.31 27.61 41.49
N TYR A 705 -27.24 28.94 41.59
CA TYR A 705 -26.42 29.63 42.59
C TYR A 705 -26.81 29.24 44.02
N ARG A 706 -28.10 29.25 44.36
CA ARG A 706 -28.59 28.84 45.69
C ARG A 706 -28.30 27.36 45.97
N THR A 707 -28.51 26.50 44.97
CA THR A 707 -28.27 25.05 45.11
C THR A 707 -26.79 24.77 45.40
N GLU A 708 -25.88 25.35 44.62
CA GLU A 708 -24.45 25.12 44.81
C GLU A 708 -23.93 25.76 46.10
N ARG A 709 -24.44 26.96 46.45
CA ARG A 709 -24.13 27.62 47.73
C ARG A 709 -24.59 26.79 48.94
N ASN A 710 -25.72 26.09 48.84
CA ASN A 710 -26.26 25.26 49.93
C ASN A 710 -25.60 23.87 50.00
N ARG A 711 -24.83 23.47 48.98
CA ARG A 711 -24.17 22.15 48.91
C ARG A 711 -23.00 22.01 49.87
N HIS A 712 -22.30 23.12 50.13
CA HIS A 712 -21.18 23.19 51.07
C HIS A 712 -21.34 24.44 51.92
N ILE A 713 -21.58 24.27 53.23
CA ILE A 713 -21.60 25.37 54.20
C ILE A 713 -20.18 25.49 54.76
N PRO A 714 -19.32 26.38 54.20
CA PRO A 714 -17.97 26.57 54.72
C PRO A 714 -18.02 27.10 56.16
N HIS A 715 -17.02 26.75 56.96
CA HIS A 715 -16.91 27.25 58.33
C HIS A 715 -16.76 28.79 58.30
N PRO A 716 -17.53 29.57 59.09
CA PRO A 716 -17.59 31.03 58.97
C PRO A 716 -16.26 31.77 59.18
N LEU A 717 -15.29 31.13 59.84
CA LEU A 717 -13.96 31.68 60.11
C LEU A 717 -12.96 31.45 58.98
N ASP A 718 -13.27 30.58 58.01
CA ASP A 718 -12.41 30.33 56.84
C ASP A 718 -12.83 31.21 55.67
N ARG A 719 -12.19 32.39 55.58
CA ARG A 719 -12.47 33.36 54.51
C ARG A 719 -12.18 32.81 53.11
N GLN A 720 -11.22 31.90 52.97
CA GLN A 720 -10.84 31.35 51.68
C GLN A 720 -11.91 30.35 51.21
N ALA A 721 -12.35 29.44 52.09
CA ALA A 721 -13.44 28.52 51.78
C ALA A 721 -14.76 29.25 51.47
N VAL A 722 -15.06 30.36 52.16
CA VAL A 722 -16.22 31.21 51.83
C VAL A 722 -16.09 31.82 50.44
N LYS A 723 -14.90 32.32 50.06
CA LYS A 723 -14.66 32.90 48.74
C LYS A 723 -14.80 31.84 47.64
N GLU A 724 -14.19 30.67 47.82
CA GLU A 724 -14.27 29.55 46.87
C GLU A 724 -15.71 29.05 46.70
N ALA A 725 -16.50 28.98 47.77
CA ALA A 725 -17.92 28.63 47.69
C ALA A 725 -18.74 29.66 46.90
N VAL A 726 -18.45 30.96 47.06
CA VAL A 726 -19.10 32.03 46.29
C VAL A 726 -18.69 31.98 44.81
N GLU A 727 -17.41 31.75 44.50
CA GLU A 727 -16.91 31.60 43.12
C GLU A 727 -17.53 30.36 42.44
N ALA A 728 -17.61 29.22 43.14
CA ALA A 728 -18.25 28.01 42.65
C ALA A 728 -19.74 28.22 42.38
N ALA A 729 -20.47 28.84 43.31
CA ALA A 729 -21.88 29.16 43.15
C ALA A 729 -22.12 30.15 41.98
N THR A 730 -21.26 31.16 41.83
CA THR A 730 -21.32 32.12 40.72
C THR A 730 -21.07 31.44 39.39
N LYS A 731 -20.08 30.53 39.32
CA LYS A 731 -19.79 29.73 38.12
C LYS A 731 -20.95 28.80 37.76
N ALA A 732 -21.55 28.13 38.74
CA ALA A 732 -22.72 27.28 38.53
C ALA A 732 -23.92 28.09 38.02
N GLY A 733 -24.20 29.24 38.63
CA GLY A 733 -25.22 30.18 38.17
C GLY A 733 -24.98 30.64 36.74
N ASN A 734 -23.77 31.11 36.40
CA ASN A 734 -23.44 31.57 35.05
C ASN A 734 -23.56 30.44 34.01
N THR A 735 -23.19 29.22 34.37
CA THR A 735 -23.33 28.05 33.50
C THR A 735 -24.81 27.74 33.23
N ALA A 736 -25.65 27.79 34.26
CA ALA A 736 -27.09 27.58 34.13
C ALA A 736 -27.73 28.68 33.27
N ARG A 737 -27.38 29.95 33.51
CA ARG A 737 -27.81 31.10 32.68
C ARG A 737 -27.48 30.89 31.20
N LYS A 738 -26.23 30.48 30.90
CA LYS A 738 -25.79 30.21 29.52
C LYS A 738 -26.61 29.12 28.85
N ARG A 739 -26.84 27.99 29.54
CA ARG A 739 -27.64 26.88 29.02
C ARG A 739 -29.09 27.29 28.74
N VAL A 740 -29.69 28.07 29.63
CA VAL A 740 -31.05 28.59 29.41
C VAL A 740 -31.08 29.54 28.22
N ALA A 741 -30.11 30.45 28.09
CA ALA A 741 -30.01 31.33 26.93
C ALA A 741 -29.91 30.55 25.61
N GLU A 742 -29.07 29.50 25.57
CA GLU A 742 -28.94 28.61 24.40
C GLU A 742 -30.25 27.86 24.10
N HIS A 743 -30.94 27.37 25.12
CA HIS A 743 -32.23 26.69 24.97
C HIS A 743 -33.34 27.63 24.46
N LEU A 744 -33.44 28.83 25.04
CA LEU A 744 -34.39 29.85 24.60
C LEU A 744 -34.09 30.29 23.17
N PHE A 745 -32.82 30.49 22.83
CA PHE A 745 -32.39 30.84 21.49
C PHE A 745 -32.83 29.79 20.47
N ALA A 746 -32.52 28.51 20.71
CA ALA A 746 -32.89 27.41 19.82
C ALA A 746 -34.41 27.31 19.65
N THR A 747 -35.15 27.33 20.76
CA THR A 747 -36.62 27.19 20.75
C THR A 747 -37.28 28.34 19.99
N ARG A 748 -36.87 29.58 20.24
CA ARG A 748 -37.44 30.76 19.58
C ARG A 748 -37.06 30.83 18.10
N LEU A 749 -35.85 30.44 17.74
CA LEU A 749 -35.42 30.39 16.34
C LEU A 749 -36.21 29.35 15.55
N GLU A 750 -36.48 28.18 16.14
CA GLU A 750 -37.33 27.15 15.53
C GLU A 750 -38.79 27.61 15.35
N GLN A 751 -39.34 28.32 16.34
CA GLN A 751 -40.67 28.95 16.22
C GLN A 751 -40.74 30.00 15.10
N LEU A 752 -39.65 30.75 14.88
CA LEU A 752 -39.58 31.73 13.80
C LEU A 752 -39.46 31.06 12.43
N ARG A 753 -38.62 30.03 12.30
CA ARG A 753 -38.45 29.28 11.04
C ARG A 753 -39.73 28.58 10.61
N SER A 754 -40.38 27.86 11.54
CA SER A 754 -41.66 27.20 11.26
C SER A 754 -42.76 28.16 10.79
N ARG A 755 -42.74 29.42 11.25
CA ARG A 755 -43.67 30.45 10.76
C ARG A 755 -43.29 31.02 9.40
N ALA A 756 -42.00 31.19 9.14
CA ALA A 756 -41.53 31.59 7.82
C ALA A 756 -41.94 30.56 6.76
N ASP A 757 -41.78 29.26 7.07
CA ASP A 757 -42.19 28.17 6.17
C ASP A 757 -43.70 28.19 5.89
N VAL A 758 -44.54 28.40 6.92
CA VAL A 758 -46.01 28.51 6.76
C VAL A 758 -46.41 29.75 5.95
N GLN A 759 -45.68 30.86 6.06
CA GLN A 759 -45.93 32.06 5.26
C GLN A 759 -45.51 31.89 3.80
N ASP A 760 -44.45 31.13 3.51
CA ASP A 760 -43.98 30.85 2.15
C ASP A 760 -44.95 29.89 1.42
N GLU A 761 -45.57 28.95 2.15
CA GLU A 761 -46.67 28.11 1.63
C GLU A 761 -47.99 28.89 1.40
N GLN A 762 -48.20 30.00 2.10
CA GLN A 762 -49.40 30.85 2.01
C GLN A 762 -49.22 32.11 1.14
N GLY A 763 -48.03 32.33 0.57
CA GLY A 763 -47.76 33.45 -0.33
C GLY A 763 -48.71 33.45 -1.54
N PRO A 764 -49.09 34.62 -2.08
CA PRO A 764 -49.95 34.66 -3.26
C PRO A 764 -49.25 33.89 -4.37
N VAL A 765 -49.89 32.83 -4.86
CA VAL A 765 -49.46 32.09 -6.05
C VAL A 765 -49.39 33.10 -7.19
N VAL A 766 -48.20 33.63 -7.44
CA VAL A 766 -47.92 34.53 -8.55
C VAL A 766 -48.34 33.77 -9.79
N SER A 767 -49.38 34.27 -10.46
CA SER A 767 -49.95 33.59 -11.61
C SER A 767 -48.85 33.33 -12.63
N TRP A 768 -48.91 32.20 -13.33
CA TRP A 768 -47.97 31.88 -14.42
C TRP A 768 -47.81 33.04 -15.41
N THR A 769 -48.88 33.82 -15.59
CA THR A 769 -48.91 35.04 -16.37
C THR A 769 -47.91 36.10 -15.88
N GLU A 770 -47.85 36.40 -14.58
CA GLU A 770 -46.88 37.37 -14.02
C GLU A 770 -45.43 36.88 -14.12
N ARG A 771 -45.21 35.58 -13.94
CA ARG A 771 -43.88 34.97 -14.09
C ARG A 771 -43.38 35.07 -15.53
N LEU A 772 -44.26 34.83 -16.50
CA LEU A 772 -43.97 34.97 -17.92
C LEU A 772 -43.72 36.42 -18.32
N THR A 773 -44.45 37.39 -17.74
CA THR A 773 -44.22 38.82 -18.00
C THR A 773 -42.86 39.29 -17.46
N LYS A 774 -42.44 38.81 -16.28
CA LYS A 774 -41.08 39.08 -15.75
C LYS A 774 -39.97 38.46 -16.60
N LEU A 775 -40.19 37.24 -17.11
CA LEU A 775 -39.25 36.58 -18.02
C LEU A 775 -39.17 37.28 -19.39
N ALA A 776 -40.30 37.77 -19.91
CA ALA A 776 -40.34 38.52 -21.16
C ALA A 776 -39.74 39.94 -21.05
N ALA A 777 -39.71 40.52 -19.84
CA ALA A 777 -39.11 41.82 -19.57
C ALA A 777 -37.57 41.78 -19.38
N ARG A 778 -36.94 40.60 -19.36
CA ARG A 778 -35.48 40.49 -19.33
C ARG A 778 -34.93 40.93 -20.70
N PRO A 779 -34.05 41.95 -20.77
CA PRO A 779 -33.43 42.33 -22.02
C PRO A 779 -32.58 41.18 -22.56
N LEU A 780 -32.79 40.83 -23.83
CA LEU A 780 -31.89 39.92 -24.55
C LEU A 780 -30.53 40.61 -24.73
N PRO A 781 -29.41 39.87 -24.69
CA PRO A 781 -28.10 40.46 -24.95
C PRO A 781 -28.05 41.01 -26.39
N GLU A 782 -28.02 42.33 -26.52
CA GLU A 782 -27.57 42.99 -27.74
C GLU A 782 -26.06 42.77 -27.83
N ASP A 783 -25.62 41.82 -28.67
CA ASP A 783 -24.40 41.91 -29.49
C ASP A 783 -24.13 40.61 -30.27
N LEU A 784 -24.83 40.45 -31.40
CA LEU A 784 -24.36 39.64 -32.55
C LEU A 784 -24.78 40.28 -33.89
N ALA A 785 -24.80 41.61 -33.97
CA ALA A 785 -24.99 42.33 -35.23
C ALA A 785 -23.75 43.19 -35.51
N GLY A 786 -22.69 42.56 -36.05
CA GLY A 786 -21.46 43.31 -36.28
C GLY A 786 -20.31 42.65 -37.05
N THR A 787 -20.52 41.64 -37.90
CA THR A 787 -19.52 41.27 -38.92
C THR A 787 -20.18 40.75 -40.19
N GLY A 788 -20.41 41.65 -41.13
CA GLY A 788 -20.93 41.32 -42.45
C GLY A 788 -20.99 42.51 -43.39
N ALA A 789 -19.84 43.13 -43.69
CA ALA A 789 -19.57 43.81 -44.97
C ALA A 789 -18.14 44.41 -45.00
N ALA A 790 -17.46 44.18 -46.13
CA ALA A 790 -16.14 44.66 -46.59
C ALA A 790 -14.89 43.96 -46.01
#